data_AF-A0A0K0XUR0-F1
#
_entry.id   AF-A0A0K0XUR0-F1
#
_cell.length_a   1.000
_cell.length_b   1.000
_cell.length_c   1.000
_cell.angle_alpha   90.00
_cell.angle_beta   90.00
_cell.angle_gamma   90.00
#
_symmetry.space_group_name_H-M   'P 1'
#
loop_
_entity.id
_entity.type
_entity.pdbx_description
1 polymer ?
#
loop_
_entity_poly.entity_id
_entity_poly.type
_entity_poly.pdbx_seq_one_letter_code
_entity_poly.pdbx_strand_id
1 'polypeptide(L)'
;MMCSFARLSLCLLCLSLASSLHASGWNTLVVGDIQADTLPPEHPAWRSADRAIAQALIERGFDVFDKSALGLVSDCEAAACEGYKQADFVRLARELNRTARQPMDLMVVYSVTVTTRSGPGVDRVQVRLPGKMVDIDTGRLVDQWDGSLMEFVEPAQGCVDGCLRQWLADRARQGGQELGAVLAEKLAAYVREFYFRLDLRDFTPGEREAILAGLRAAPDYRQGALRELGSGARTREWLHHRVTASYELATPLRAGALRQRVEGLIEQAGARGSVSLRGSDSLQDMHLEAVRQGFPYAGRYTAGLISPLLLGLLAFIAWRYRLYDRTAADLASTDRPSEGLRFLDQTPLPGLPRRGRWTALREDWQRRMAEADSALKRAEAALDRVELDEAGQALAQAATAASDHPRLPALQARLQKQSEAADLLIKARAVIDEDPSRASKWLHQARALDPSLAEPIGELIEQAEAHLRSTVLTRHRQAAEAALKDEQWLRAASQAGQALFAIRGLEHFDADAQALTSLRDQALARITPQRGDAHGTGDLKDTWLLTGDEIQVGRARGVMPGAITMNYKRISRVGKQLRIKREGGRLFAVDPGSTHGSMADDVLLANGQPRRLSAEAVVALGGGREPPRPGAARLIIEVPEDASASAIVRLDRFQLKLLNSDDLALAWPTMREDVGRCWLLVRDGLPVHAAADRIVPGRPAGDEPGLLIGHDDGYWAAPIDDTPDERVCLDGEVLAGRTPLAEGVMIQLGDRRMQLQGDAV
;
A
#
# COMPACT_ATOMS: atom_id res chain seq x y z
N MET A 1 -16.68 10.20 -39.77
CA MET A 1 -17.26 10.97 -40.89
C MET A 1 -18.78 10.88 -40.75
N MET A 2 -19.51 11.99 -40.96
CA MET A 2 -20.96 12.21 -40.68
C MET A 2 -21.29 12.74 -39.27
N CYS A 3 -21.29 14.07 -39.11
CA CYS A 3 -22.26 14.85 -38.30
C CYS A 3 -21.90 16.35 -38.38
N SER A 4 -22.28 17.02 -39.47
CA SER A 4 -22.28 18.49 -39.58
C SER A 4 -23.20 18.91 -40.72
N PHE A 5 -24.52 18.95 -40.50
CA PHE A 5 -25.45 19.55 -41.47
C PHE A 5 -26.73 20.20 -40.88
N ALA A 6 -26.86 20.35 -39.56
CA ALA A 6 -28.12 20.80 -38.94
C ALA A 6 -28.13 22.23 -38.38
N ARG A 7 -27.38 23.19 -38.95
CA ARG A 7 -27.32 24.57 -38.39
C ARG A 7 -27.58 25.73 -39.35
N LEU A 8 -27.90 25.50 -40.62
CA LEU A 8 -27.98 26.62 -41.60
C LEU A 8 -29.40 27.13 -41.93
N SER A 9 -30.47 26.57 -41.36
CA SER A 9 -31.84 26.85 -41.87
C SER A 9 -32.72 27.74 -40.98
N LEU A 10 -32.19 28.36 -39.91
CA LEU A 10 -33.00 29.13 -38.93
C LEU A 10 -32.62 30.62 -38.83
N CYS A 11 -31.96 31.19 -39.85
CA CYS A 11 -31.50 32.58 -39.84
C CYS A 11 -32.24 33.55 -40.78
N LEU A 12 -33.28 33.12 -41.50
CA LEU A 12 -33.89 33.93 -42.58
C LEU A 12 -35.32 34.45 -42.34
N LEU A 13 -35.88 34.39 -41.13
CA LEU A 13 -37.29 34.75 -40.88
C LEU A 13 -37.55 35.91 -39.88
N CYS A 14 -36.58 36.79 -39.60
CA CYS A 14 -36.74 37.87 -38.59
C CYS A 14 -36.49 39.30 -39.10
N LEU A 15 -36.60 39.57 -40.40
CA LEU A 15 -36.42 40.90 -41.00
C LEU A 15 -37.74 41.43 -41.59
N SER A 16 -38.73 41.74 -40.76
CA SER A 16 -39.90 42.54 -41.19
C SER A 16 -40.80 43.06 -40.05
N LEU A 17 -40.25 43.76 -39.05
CA LEU A 17 -41.06 44.58 -38.11
C LEU A 17 -40.27 45.83 -37.69
N ALA A 18 -40.23 46.84 -38.56
CA ALA A 18 -39.87 48.20 -38.15
C ALA A 18 -41.14 48.86 -37.62
N SER A 19 -41.42 48.65 -36.32
CA SER A 19 -42.45 49.40 -35.61
C SER A 19 -41.93 50.81 -35.36
N SER A 20 -42.67 51.82 -35.82
CA SER A 20 -42.47 53.21 -35.44
C SER A 20 -42.47 53.29 -33.91
N LEU A 21 -41.33 53.63 -33.32
CA LEU A 21 -41.23 54.01 -31.92
C LEU A 21 -42.11 55.25 -31.73
N HIS A 22 -43.37 55.04 -31.30
CA HIS A 22 -44.12 56.09 -30.65
C HIS A 22 -43.28 56.52 -29.45
N ALA A 23 -42.84 57.78 -29.47
CA ALA A 23 -42.30 58.41 -28.28
C ALA A 23 -43.30 58.16 -27.15
N SER A 24 -42.85 57.53 -26.07
CA SER A 24 -43.66 57.35 -24.88
C SER A 24 -44.19 58.72 -24.46
N GLY A 25 -45.51 58.91 -24.51
CA GLY A 25 -46.15 60.16 -24.13
C GLY A 25 -45.73 60.53 -22.71
N TRP A 26 -45.12 61.70 -22.55
CA TRP A 26 -44.83 62.22 -21.22
C TRP A 26 -46.15 62.66 -20.62
N ASN A 27 -46.46 62.13 -19.44
CA ASN A 27 -47.61 62.63 -18.71
C ASN A 27 -47.21 63.89 -17.94
N THR A 28 -47.76 65.02 -18.37
CA THR A 28 -47.31 66.35 -17.99
C THR A 28 -48.36 67.05 -17.14
N LEU A 29 -47.93 67.62 -16.02
CA LEU A 29 -48.74 68.49 -15.20
C LEU A 29 -48.34 69.95 -15.46
N VAL A 30 -49.20 70.74 -16.07
CA VAL A 30 -48.98 72.19 -16.14
C VAL A 30 -49.40 72.78 -14.80
N VAL A 31 -48.66 73.75 -14.24
CA VAL A 31 -48.94 74.46 -12.99
C VAL A 31 -48.48 75.91 -13.13
N GLY A 32 -49.24 76.86 -12.60
CA GLY A 32 -48.81 78.26 -12.59
C GLY A 32 -48.13 78.60 -11.26
N ASP A 33 -47.03 79.36 -11.33
CA ASP A 33 -46.22 79.84 -10.21
C ASP A 33 -46.73 81.21 -9.77
N ILE A 34 -47.31 81.26 -8.58
CA ILE A 34 -47.96 82.46 -8.03
C ILE A 34 -46.94 83.18 -7.15
N GLN A 35 -46.40 84.28 -7.69
CA GLN A 35 -45.48 85.18 -7.00
C GLN A 35 -46.10 86.58 -6.88
N ALA A 36 -45.54 87.42 -6.01
CA ALA A 36 -46.07 88.76 -5.71
C ALA A 36 -46.18 89.68 -6.94
N ASP A 37 -45.42 89.43 -8.01
CA ASP A 37 -45.39 90.20 -9.27
C ASP A 37 -46.18 89.53 -10.42
N THR A 38 -46.86 88.42 -10.14
CA THR A 38 -47.65 87.67 -11.13
C THR A 38 -49.13 87.99 -11.06
N LEU A 39 -49.84 87.82 -12.18
CA LEU A 39 -51.30 87.93 -12.19
C LEU A 39 -51.92 86.78 -11.38
N PRO A 40 -53.00 87.04 -10.62
CA PRO A 40 -53.61 86.00 -9.81
C PRO A 40 -54.40 84.99 -10.68
N PRO A 41 -54.60 83.74 -10.24
CA PRO A 41 -55.20 82.66 -11.05
C PRO A 41 -56.59 82.97 -11.61
N GLU A 42 -57.38 83.79 -10.94
CA GLU A 42 -58.71 84.23 -11.36
C GLU A 42 -58.68 85.17 -12.58
N HIS A 43 -57.53 85.82 -12.84
CA HIS A 43 -57.38 86.77 -13.94
C HIS A 43 -57.57 86.07 -15.30
N PRO A 44 -58.38 86.62 -16.23
CA PRO A 44 -58.64 85.99 -17.53
C PRO A 44 -57.38 85.68 -18.34
N ALA A 45 -56.33 86.50 -18.19
CA ALA A 45 -55.05 86.29 -18.84
C ALA A 45 -54.27 85.08 -18.32
N TRP A 46 -54.32 84.82 -17.02
CA TRP A 46 -53.72 83.63 -16.44
C TRP A 46 -54.39 82.37 -16.98
N ARG A 47 -55.72 82.29 -16.92
CA ARG A 47 -56.49 81.14 -17.45
C ARG A 47 -56.31 80.95 -18.96
N SER A 48 -56.11 82.03 -19.71
CA SER A 48 -55.88 81.96 -21.15
C SER A 48 -54.48 81.44 -21.49
N ALA A 49 -53.46 81.85 -20.73
CA ALA A 49 -52.11 81.28 -20.83
C ALA A 49 -52.10 79.80 -20.46
N ASP A 50 -52.75 79.44 -19.35
CA ASP A 50 -52.85 78.06 -18.85
C ASP A 50 -53.35 77.08 -19.92
N ARG A 51 -54.51 77.41 -20.51
CA ARG A 51 -55.15 76.60 -21.54
C ARG A 51 -54.31 76.55 -22.81
N ALA A 52 -53.67 77.65 -23.18
CA ALA A 52 -52.83 77.72 -24.37
C ALA A 52 -51.58 76.83 -24.25
N ILE A 53 -50.93 76.84 -23.08
CA ILE A 53 -49.76 75.99 -22.81
C ILE A 53 -50.17 74.52 -22.82
N ALA A 54 -51.24 74.17 -22.11
CA ALA A 54 -51.76 72.79 -22.07
C ALA A 54 -52.15 72.31 -23.48
N GLN A 55 -52.87 73.12 -24.25
CA GLN A 55 -53.29 72.78 -25.60
C GLN A 55 -52.09 72.57 -26.54
N ALA A 56 -51.07 73.43 -26.49
CA ALA A 56 -49.87 73.29 -27.31
C ALA A 56 -49.07 72.01 -26.99
N LEU A 57 -49.04 71.58 -25.74
CA LEU A 57 -48.44 70.30 -25.33
C LEU A 57 -49.28 69.11 -25.84
N ILE A 58 -50.61 69.16 -25.70
CA ILE A 58 -51.53 68.14 -26.22
C ILE A 58 -51.38 67.98 -27.74
N GLU A 59 -51.32 69.08 -28.49
CA GLU A 59 -51.15 69.08 -29.95
C GLU A 59 -49.83 68.45 -30.41
N ARG A 60 -48.84 68.40 -29.51
CA ARG A 60 -47.54 67.75 -29.75
C ARG A 60 -47.47 66.32 -29.20
N GLY A 61 -48.61 65.76 -28.79
CA GLY A 61 -48.74 64.36 -28.38
C GLY A 61 -48.36 64.09 -26.92
N PHE A 62 -48.31 65.11 -26.06
CA PHE A 62 -48.11 64.95 -24.63
C PHE A 62 -49.45 64.76 -23.90
N ASP A 63 -49.48 63.85 -22.94
CA ASP A 63 -50.66 63.63 -22.10
C ASP A 63 -50.67 64.67 -20.98
N VAL A 64 -51.53 65.69 -21.09
CA VAL A 64 -51.59 66.77 -20.08
C VAL A 64 -52.71 66.50 -19.08
N PHE A 65 -52.36 66.46 -17.79
CA PHE A 65 -53.35 66.26 -16.73
C PHE A 65 -54.18 67.51 -16.46
N ASP A 66 -55.48 67.31 -16.27
CA ASP A 66 -56.40 68.34 -15.81
C ASP A 66 -56.20 68.60 -14.31
N LYS A 67 -55.76 69.82 -13.98
CA LYS A 67 -55.56 70.29 -12.60
C LYS A 67 -56.82 70.16 -11.74
N SER A 68 -58.00 70.36 -12.33
CA SER A 68 -59.27 70.28 -11.62
C SER A 68 -59.63 68.84 -11.27
N ALA A 69 -59.34 67.90 -12.16
CA ALA A 69 -59.51 66.47 -11.92
C ALA A 69 -58.56 65.93 -10.83
N LEU A 70 -57.40 66.56 -10.66
CA LEU A 70 -56.41 66.24 -9.63
C LEU A 70 -56.67 66.95 -8.28
N GLY A 71 -57.71 67.79 -8.19
CA GLY A 71 -58.01 68.58 -6.98
C GLY A 71 -56.93 69.60 -6.62
N LEU A 72 -56.08 69.99 -7.58
CA LEU A 72 -54.90 70.82 -7.32
C LEU A 72 -55.20 72.33 -7.23
N VAL A 73 -56.31 72.79 -7.82
CA VAL A 73 -56.59 74.24 -7.96
C VAL A 73 -58.09 74.58 -8.02
N SER A 74 -58.99 73.81 -7.41
CA SER A 74 -60.42 74.20 -7.41
C SER A 74 -60.72 75.38 -6.48
N ASP A 75 -59.98 75.55 -5.38
CA ASP A 75 -60.33 76.49 -4.30
C ASP A 75 -59.13 77.26 -3.73
N CYS A 76 -58.18 77.68 -4.56
CA CYS A 76 -57.12 78.58 -4.08
C CYS A 76 -57.54 80.04 -4.19
N GLU A 77 -58.11 80.60 -3.12
CA GLU A 77 -58.18 82.05 -2.94
C GLU A 77 -56.74 82.60 -2.88
N ALA A 78 -56.46 83.70 -3.59
CA ALA A 78 -55.10 84.21 -3.85
C ALA A 78 -54.17 84.24 -2.61
N ALA A 79 -54.71 84.51 -1.42
CA ALA A 79 -53.96 84.56 -0.15
C ALA A 79 -53.47 83.18 0.36
N ALA A 80 -54.12 82.07 0.02
CA ALA A 80 -53.73 80.73 0.45
C ALA A 80 -52.64 80.10 -0.45
N CYS A 81 -52.47 80.62 -1.66
CA CYS A 81 -51.54 80.08 -2.66
C CYS A 81 -50.18 80.81 -2.71
N GLU A 82 -50.05 81.99 -2.10
CA GLU A 82 -48.88 82.89 -2.19
C GLU A 82 -47.59 82.37 -1.48
N GLY A 83 -47.48 81.05 -1.26
CA GLY A 83 -46.34 80.43 -0.56
C GLY A 83 -45.94 79.05 -1.06
N TYR A 84 -46.64 78.47 -2.05
CA TYR A 84 -46.27 77.16 -2.60
C TYR A 84 -45.02 77.29 -3.45
N LYS A 85 -43.92 76.65 -3.01
CA LYS A 85 -42.71 76.57 -3.83
C LYS A 85 -42.82 75.41 -4.81
N GLN A 86 -42.02 75.45 -5.87
CA GLN A 86 -41.86 74.33 -6.82
C GLN A 86 -41.71 72.97 -6.11
N ALA A 87 -40.97 72.90 -5.00
CA ALA A 87 -40.77 71.68 -4.24
C ALA A 87 -42.07 71.11 -3.63
N ASP A 88 -43.02 71.97 -3.26
CA ASP A 88 -44.31 71.57 -2.72
C ASP A 88 -45.19 70.95 -3.81
N PHE A 89 -45.19 71.53 -5.02
CA PHE A 89 -45.89 70.94 -6.17
C PHE A 89 -45.26 69.61 -6.61
N VAL A 90 -43.93 69.49 -6.61
CA VAL A 90 -43.25 68.21 -6.85
C VAL A 90 -43.62 67.17 -5.78
N ARG A 91 -43.65 67.56 -4.50
CA ARG A 91 -44.05 66.66 -3.40
C ARG A 91 -45.47 66.15 -3.58
N LEU A 92 -46.40 67.07 -3.90
CA LEU A 92 -47.81 66.75 -4.12
C LEU A 92 -48.01 65.86 -5.35
N ALA A 93 -47.33 66.16 -6.46
CA ALA A 93 -47.37 65.31 -7.65
C ALA A 93 -46.84 63.90 -7.37
N ARG A 94 -45.75 63.75 -6.58
CA ARG A 94 -45.26 62.44 -6.14
C ARG A 94 -46.24 61.69 -5.25
N GLU A 95 -46.93 62.40 -4.37
CA GLU A 95 -47.96 61.81 -3.50
C GLU A 95 -49.15 61.28 -4.33
N LEU A 96 -49.59 62.05 -5.32
CA LEU A 96 -50.64 61.65 -6.27
C LEU A 96 -50.20 60.47 -7.15
N ASN A 97 -48.94 60.44 -7.61
CA ASN A 97 -48.39 59.29 -8.35
C ASN A 97 -48.47 58.00 -7.52
N ARG A 98 -48.29 58.10 -6.19
CA ARG A 98 -48.36 56.94 -5.27
C ARG A 98 -49.79 56.52 -4.95
N THR A 99 -50.69 57.48 -4.68
CA THR A 99 -52.04 57.19 -4.16
C THR A 99 -53.07 56.98 -5.26
N ALA A 100 -53.01 57.76 -6.34
CA ALA A 100 -54.05 57.80 -7.38
C ALA A 100 -53.72 56.95 -8.61
N ARG A 101 -52.54 56.30 -8.67
CA ARG A 101 -52.02 55.56 -9.85
C ARG A 101 -52.02 56.38 -11.15
N GLN A 102 -51.93 57.70 -11.06
CA GLN A 102 -51.80 58.58 -12.22
C GLN A 102 -50.32 58.91 -12.38
N PRO A 103 -49.58 58.30 -13.33
CA PRO A 103 -48.13 58.48 -13.39
C PRO A 103 -47.81 59.83 -14.04
N MET A 104 -47.62 60.90 -13.26
CA MET A 104 -47.09 62.16 -13.76
C MET A 104 -45.56 62.09 -13.85
N ASP A 105 -45.01 62.28 -15.05
CA ASP A 105 -43.57 62.21 -15.31
C ASP A 105 -42.91 63.60 -15.20
N LEU A 106 -43.60 64.64 -15.69
CA LEU A 106 -43.07 66.00 -15.81
C LEU A 106 -44.06 67.04 -15.28
N MET A 107 -43.54 68.11 -14.71
CA MET A 107 -44.30 69.30 -14.34
C MET A 107 -43.80 70.52 -15.11
N VAL A 108 -44.70 71.22 -15.79
CA VAL A 108 -44.45 72.52 -16.44
C VAL A 108 -44.92 73.61 -15.49
N VAL A 109 -44.00 74.42 -15.00
CA VAL A 109 -44.28 75.55 -14.11
C VAL A 109 -44.13 76.85 -14.90
N TYR A 110 -45.16 77.68 -15.00
CA TYR A 110 -45.11 78.96 -15.71
C TYR A 110 -45.57 80.12 -14.82
N SER A 111 -45.17 81.35 -15.13
CA SER A 111 -45.75 82.54 -14.48
C SER A 111 -46.24 83.54 -15.52
N VAL A 112 -47.16 84.44 -15.14
CA VAL A 112 -47.66 85.51 -16.03
C VAL A 112 -47.43 86.84 -15.33
N THR A 113 -46.42 87.58 -15.79
CA THR A 113 -46.13 88.92 -15.25
C THR A 113 -46.53 89.99 -16.26
N VAL A 114 -47.16 91.05 -15.75
CA VAL A 114 -47.56 92.21 -16.53
C VAL A 114 -46.95 93.43 -15.88
N THR A 115 -46.10 94.15 -16.62
CA THR A 115 -45.49 95.38 -16.13
C THR A 115 -45.82 96.52 -17.07
N THR A 116 -46.27 97.64 -16.51
CA THR A 116 -46.51 98.86 -17.27
C THR A 116 -45.31 99.77 -17.10
N ARG A 117 -44.72 100.20 -18.21
CA ARG A 117 -43.65 101.20 -18.23
C ARG A 117 -44.18 102.49 -18.83
N SER A 118 -44.24 103.53 -18.01
CA SER A 118 -44.57 104.87 -18.49
C SER A 118 -43.40 105.50 -19.21
N GLY A 119 -43.58 105.83 -20.48
CA GLY A 119 -42.61 106.53 -21.31
C GLY A 119 -43.13 107.92 -21.73
N PRO A 120 -42.25 108.80 -22.25
CA PRO A 120 -42.68 110.09 -22.78
C PRO A 120 -43.55 109.88 -24.04
N GLY A 121 -44.87 109.90 -23.85
CA GLY A 121 -45.88 109.92 -24.91
C GLY A 121 -46.84 108.72 -24.94
N VAL A 122 -46.43 107.53 -24.50
CA VAL A 122 -47.31 106.34 -24.45
C VAL A 122 -46.86 105.37 -23.35
N ASP A 123 -47.81 104.85 -22.58
CA ASP A 123 -47.56 103.73 -21.66
C ASP A 123 -47.37 102.43 -22.46
N ARG A 124 -46.34 101.66 -22.10
CA ARG A 124 -46.06 100.37 -22.72
C ARG A 124 -46.36 99.26 -21.74
N VAL A 125 -47.16 98.29 -22.18
CA VAL A 125 -47.49 97.11 -21.39
C VAL A 125 -46.60 95.96 -21.85
N GLN A 126 -45.80 95.45 -20.93
CA GLN A 126 -44.93 94.29 -21.15
C GLN A 126 -45.58 93.07 -20.51
N VAL A 127 -45.84 92.05 -21.31
CA VAL A 127 -46.37 90.75 -20.85
C VAL A 127 -45.26 89.72 -21.00
N ARG A 128 -44.91 89.05 -19.91
CA ARG A 128 -43.85 88.03 -19.90
C ARG A 128 -44.38 86.73 -19.32
N LEU A 129 -44.07 85.62 -20.01
CA LEU A 129 -44.47 84.27 -19.64
C LEU A 129 -43.24 83.34 -19.61
N PRO A 130 -42.43 83.38 -18.55
CA PRO A 130 -41.39 82.37 -18.37
C PRO A 130 -42.03 81.04 -17.99
N GLY A 131 -41.39 79.94 -18.41
CA GLY A 131 -41.80 78.59 -18.06
C GLY A 131 -40.60 77.67 -17.87
N LYS A 132 -40.75 76.69 -16.99
CA LYS A 132 -39.73 75.70 -16.68
C LYS A 132 -40.32 74.30 -16.59
N MET A 133 -39.54 73.31 -17.00
CA MET A 133 -39.88 71.90 -16.93
C MET A 133 -39.13 71.24 -15.80
N VAL A 134 -39.85 70.51 -14.96
CA VAL A 134 -39.31 69.86 -13.77
C VAL A 134 -39.68 68.39 -13.85
N ASP A 135 -38.69 67.50 -13.79
CA ASP A 135 -38.93 66.07 -13.70
C ASP A 135 -39.47 65.78 -12.28
N ILE A 136 -40.68 65.27 -12.18
CA ILE A 136 -41.39 65.12 -10.89
C ILE A 136 -40.63 64.16 -9.97
N ASP A 137 -40.06 63.14 -10.58
CA ASP A 137 -39.41 62.01 -9.94
C ASP A 137 -38.04 62.38 -9.33
N THR A 138 -37.23 63.15 -10.05
CA THR A 138 -35.92 63.64 -9.59
C THR A 138 -36.02 65.00 -8.88
N GLY A 139 -37.07 65.77 -9.16
CA GLY A 139 -37.25 67.15 -8.73
C GLY A 139 -36.30 68.14 -9.44
N ARG A 140 -35.54 67.69 -10.43
CA ARG A 140 -34.54 68.50 -11.14
C ARG A 140 -35.21 69.30 -12.24
N LEU A 141 -34.68 70.50 -12.46
CA LEU A 141 -34.98 71.30 -13.65
C LEU A 141 -34.49 70.54 -14.89
N VAL A 142 -35.41 70.20 -15.78
CA VAL A 142 -35.13 69.58 -17.07
C VAL A 142 -34.64 70.64 -18.05
N ASP A 143 -35.42 71.71 -18.20
CA ASP A 143 -35.08 72.87 -19.00
C ASP A 143 -35.95 74.07 -18.59
N GLN A 144 -35.60 75.27 -19.05
CA GLN A 144 -36.37 76.48 -18.85
C GLN A 144 -36.42 77.33 -20.14
N TRP A 145 -37.41 78.20 -20.20
CA TRP A 145 -37.54 79.24 -21.19
C TRP A 145 -37.98 80.53 -20.51
N ASP A 146 -37.19 81.57 -20.65
CA ASP A 146 -37.38 82.84 -19.93
C ASP A 146 -38.51 83.71 -20.49
N GLY A 147 -39.19 83.25 -21.56
CA GLY A 147 -40.20 83.98 -22.30
C GLY A 147 -39.61 84.93 -23.33
N SER A 148 -40.27 85.09 -24.48
CA SER A 148 -40.11 86.28 -25.30
C SER A 148 -40.70 87.48 -24.53
N LEU A 149 -39.93 88.57 -24.37
CA LEU A 149 -40.48 89.80 -23.80
C LEU A 149 -41.40 90.42 -24.84
N MET A 150 -42.71 90.27 -24.66
CA MET A 150 -43.69 90.86 -25.56
C MET A 150 -44.02 92.28 -25.07
N GLU A 151 -43.46 93.28 -25.74
CA GLU A 151 -43.75 94.69 -25.48
C GLU A 151 -44.81 95.19 -26.46
N PHE A 152 -45.91 95.71 -25.92
CA PHE A 152 -46.98 96.28 -26.72
C PHE A 152 -47.23 97.73 -26.32
N VAL A 153 -47.60 98.53 -27.32
CA VAL A 153 -48.25 99.82 -27.09
C VAL A 153 -49.65 99.55 -26.55
N GLU A 154 -50.05 100.25 -25.49
CA GLU A 154 -51.37 100.08 -24.87
C GLU A 154 -52.50 100.15 -25.92
N PRO A 155 -53.56 99.31 -25.80
CA PRO A 155 -54.69 99.36 -26.72
C PRO A 155 -55.28 100.77 -26.85
N ALA A 156 -55.90 101.07 -28.01
CA ALA A 156 -56.37 102.41 -28.39
C ALA A 156 -57.07 103.18 -27.25
N GLN A 157 -56.89 104.51 -27.22
CA GLN A 157 -57.40 105.40 -26.17
C GLN A 157 -58.86 105.08 -25.79
N GLY A 158 -59.07 104.68 -24.53
CA GLY A 158 -60.39 104.33 -23.97
C GLY A 158 -60.59 102.86 -23.57
N CYS A 159 -59.59 101.99 -23.77
CA CYS A 159 -59.65 100.58 -23.35
C CYS A 159 -59.41 100.42 -21.83
N VAL A 160 -60.40 100.74 -21.01
CA VAL A 160 -60.36 100.54 -19.55
C VAL A 160 -61.05 99.24 -19.11
N ASP A 161 -60.70 98.75 -17.93
CA ASP A 161 -61.30 97.60 -17.24
C ASP A 161 -61.43 96.32 -18.09
N GLY A 162 -62.66 95.97 -18.51
CA GLY A 162 -62.97 94.73 -19.20
C GLY A 162 -62.27 94.60 -20.56
N CYS A 163 -62.10 95.73 -21.27
CA CYS A 163 -61.37 95.77 -22.53
C CYS A 163 -59.89 95.41 -22.32
N LEU A 164 -59.25 96.03 -21.33
CA LEU A 164 -57.84 95.77 -21.00
C LEU A 164 -57.66 94.32 -20.52
N ARG A 165 -58.57 93.81 -19.68
CA ARG A 165 -58.54 92.41 -19.22
C ARG A 165 -58.63 91.41 -20.36
N GLN A 166 -59.51 91.65 -21.33
CA GLN A 166 -59.66 90.78 -22.50
C GLN A 166 -58.43 90.88 -23.42
N TRP A 167 -57.93 92.09 -23.66
CA TRP A 167 -56.72 92.30 -24.46
C TRP A 167 -55.50 91.59 -23.83
N LEU A 168 -55.29 91.74 -22.52
CA LEU A 168 -54.26 91.01 -21.78
C LEU A 168 -54.46 89.50 -21.89
N ALA A 169 -55.71 89.03 -21.91
CA ALA A 169 -56.00 87.62 -22.07
C ALA A 169 -55.65 87.06 -23.45
N ASP A 170 -55.90 87.83 -24.50
CA ASP A 170 -55.52 87.43 -25.86
C ASP A 170 -53.99 87.47 -26.05
N ARG A 171 -53.28 88.43 -25.44
CA ARG A 171 -51.80 88.47 -25.44
C ARG A 171 -51.18 87.34 -24.63
N ALA A 172 -51.73 87.04 -23.46
CA ALA A 172 -51.29 85.91 -22.65
C ALA A 172 -51.58 84.57 -23.34
N ARG A 173 -52.68 84.45 -24.10
CA ARG A 173 -52.94 83.28 -24.94
C ARG A 173 -51.85 83.08 -26.00
N GLN A 174 -51.46 84.14 -26.71
CA GLN A 174 -50.39 84.08 -27.71
C GLN A 174 -49.05 83.67 -27.06
N GLY A 175 -48.67 84.31 -25.96
CA GLY A 175 -47.46 83.94 -25.22
C GLY A 175 -47.50 82.50 -24.67
N GLY A 176 -48.67 82.03 -24.24
CA GLY A 176 -48.87 80.66 -23.79
C GLY A 176 -48.73 79.62 -24.92
N GLN A 177 -49.19 79.94 -26.13
CA GLN A 177 -49.00 79.09 -27.31
C GLN A 177 -47.50 78.99 -27.67
N GLU A 178 -46.78 80.11 -27.69
CA GLU A 178 -45.33 80.14 -27.95
C GLU A 178 -44.55 79.35 -26.89
N LEU A 179 -44.82 79.61 -25.60
CA LEU A 179 -44.22 78.89 -24.49
C LEU A 179 -44.47 77.38 -24.61
N GLY A 180 -45.73 76.97 -24.79
CA GLY A 180 -46.09 75.57 -24.90
C GLY A 180 -45.42 74.87 -26.09
N ALA A 181 -45.33 75.54 -27.25
CA ALA A 181 -44.66 74.99 -28.43
C ALA A 181 -43.14 74.81 -28.23
N VAL A 182 -42.47 75.78 -27.61
CA VAL A 182 -41.03 75.71 -27.30
C VAL A 182 -40.74 74.61 -26.27
N LEU A 183 -41.55 74.54 -25.20
CA LEU A 183 -41.41 73.50 -24.20
C LEU A 183 -41.67 72.11 -24.78
N ALA A 184 -42.68 71.97 -25.65
CA ALA A 184 -42.97 70.72 -26.34
C ALA A 184 -41.80 70.24 -27.20
N GLU A 185 -41.14 71.14 -27.93
CA GLU A 185 -39.97 70.80 -28.76
C GLU A 185 -38.76 70.40 -27.90
N LYS A 186 -38.48 71.16 -26.83
CA LYS A 186 -37.44 70.82 -25.87
C LYS A 186 -37.69 69.47 -25.19
N LEU A 187 -38.93 69.18 -24.84
CA LEU A 187 -39.34 67.93 -24.21
C LEU A 187 -39.26 66.75 -25.17
N ALA A 188 -39.62 66.93 -26.45
CA ALA A 188 -39.48 65.90 -27.46
C ALA A 188 -38.01 65.49 -27.69
N ALA A 189 -37.07 66.43 -27.52
CA ALA A 189 -35.64 66.16 -27.58
C ALA A 189 -35.05 65.61 -26.26
N TYR A 190 -35.81 65.68 -25.16
CA TYR A 190 -35.33 65.26 -23.85
C TYR A 190 -35.43 63.74 -23.68
N VAL A 191 -34.29 63.10 -23.50
CA VAL A 191 -34.20 61.68 -23.14
C VAL A 191 -33.98 61.59 -21.65
N ARG A 192 -34.97 61.03 -20.94
CA ARG A 192 -34.89 60.77 -19.50
C ARG A 192 -33.80 59.75 -19.21
N GLU A 193 -32.85 60.07 -18.33
CA GLU A 193 -31.85 59.12 -17.87
C GLU A 193 -32.14 58.70 -16.42
N PHE A 194 -32.11 57.40 -16.19
CA PHE A 194 -32.18 56.79 -14.87
C PHE A 194 -30.79 56.31 -14.46
N TYR A 195 -30.41 56.55 -13.20
CA TYR A 195 -29.14 56.09 -12.65
C TYR A 195 -29.39 54.86 -11.80
N PHE A 196 -28.71 53.77 -12.12
CA PHE A 196 -28.78 52.49 -11.41
C PHE A 196 -27.41 52.11 -10.87
N ARG A 197 -27.38 51.54 -9.67
CA ARG A 197 -26.22 50.80 -9.20
C ARG A 197 -26.37 49.33 -9.58
N LEU A 198 -25.59 48.85 -10.53
CA LEU A 198 -25.55 47.46 -10.99
C LEU A 198 -24.46 46.68 -10.25
N ASP A 199 -24.87 45.75 -9.39
CA ASP A 199 -23.97 44.83 -8.70
C ASP A 199 -23.98 43.46 -9.41
N LEU A 200 -22.85 43.08 -10.02
CA LEU A 200 -22.66 41.74 -10.61
C LEU A 200 -21.92 40.87 -9.61
N ARG A 201 -22.58 39.88 -9.01
CA ARG A 201 -22.02 39.00 -7.98
C ARG A 201 -21.72 37.59 -8.51
N ASP A 202 -20.54 37.09 -8.16
CA ASP A 202 -20.09 35.73 -8.40
C ASP A 202 -19.97 35.30 -9.88
N PHE A 203 -19.84 36.25 -10.80
CA PHE A 203 -19.61 35.96 -12.22
C PHE A 203 -18.14 35.66 -12.52
N THR A 204 -17.87 34.82 -13.53
CA THR A 204 -16.50 34.67 -14.04
C THR A 204 -16.06 35.94 -14.79
N PRO A 205 -14.75 36.21 -14.91
CA PRO A 205 -14.25 37.38 -15.64
C PRO A 205 -14.81 37.50 -17.07
N GLY A 206 -14.91 36.37 -17.79
CA GLY A 206 -15.43 36.34 -19.16
C GLY A 206 -16.95 36.55 -19.24
N GLU A 207 -17.74 35.94 -18.35
CA GLU A 207 -19.19 36.19 -18.28
C GLU A 207 -19.47 37.66 -17.97
N ARG A 208 -18.75 38.23 -16.98
CA ARG A 208 -18.87 39.66 -16.63
C ARG A 208 -18.56 40.56 -17.81
N GLU A 209 -17.43 40.31 -18.49
CA GLU A 209 -17.03 41.13 -19.64
C GLU A 209 -18.04 41.04 -20.80
N ALA A 210 -18.61 39.86 -21.04
CA ALA A 210 -19.70 39.69 -22.01
C ALA A 210 -20.96 40.48 -21.63
N ILE A 211 -21.37 40.47 -20.36
CA ILE A 211 -22.51 41.26 -19.88
C ILE A 211 -22.24 42.76 -20.05
N LEU A 212 -21.05 43.25 -19.67
CA LEU A 212 -20.70 44.67 -19.82
C LEU A 212 -20.57 45.08 -21.29
N ALA A 213 -20.03 44.21 -22.14
CA ALA A 213 -19.98 44.42 -23.59
C ALA A 213 -21.38 44.50 -24.19
N GLY A 214 -22.29 43.62 -23.76
CA GLY A 214 -23.69 43.65 -24.17
C GLY A 214 -24.43 44.91 -23.74
N LEU A 215 -24.16 45.42 -22.53
CA LEU A 215 -24.69 46.70 -22.07
C LEU A 215 -24.16 47.87 -22.91
N ARG A 216 -22.88 47.86 -23.27
CA ARG A 216 -22.26 48.91 -24.10
C ARG A 216 -22.70 48.86 -25.57
N ALA A 217 -23.04 47.67 -26.07
CA ALA A 217 -23.53 47.46 -27.43
C ALA A 217 -25.02 47.79 -27.58
N ALA A 218 -25.73 48.09 -26.49
CA ALA A 218 -27.13 48.45 -26.55
C ALA A 218 -27.34 49.77 -27.32
N PRO A 219 -28.37 49.87 -28.19
CA PRO A 219 -28.58 51.04 -29.04
C PRO A 219 -28.85 52.34 -28.26
N ASP A 220 -29.30 52.21 -27.01
CA ASP A 220 -29.58 53.27 -26.05
C ASP A 220 -28.41 53.57 -25.09
N TYR A 221 -27.26 52.91 -25.27
CA TYR A 221 -26.07 53.18 -24.49
C TYR A 221 -25.41 54.49 -24.92
N ARG A 222 -25.09 55.36 -23.95
CA ARG A 222 -24.28 56.56 -24.16
C ARG A 222 -22.86 56.33 -23.67
N GLN A 223 -21.89 56.89 -24.37
CA GLN A 223 -20.49 56.77 -23.97
C GLN A 223 -20.30 57.37 -22.56
N GLY A 224 -19.68 56.60 -21.66
CA GLY A 224 -19.46 57.02 -20.27
C GLY A 224 -20.63 56.72 -19.33
N ALA A 225 -21.76 56.20 -19.84
CA ALA A 225 -22.92 55.90 -19.04
C ALA A 225 -22.73 54.72 -18.07
N LEU A 226 -21.65 53.93 -18.23
CA LEU A 226 -21.32 52.83 -17.34
C LEU A 226 -19.97 53.11 -16.67
N ARG A 227 -20.00 53.41 -15.37
CA ARG A 227 -18.82 53.71 -14.56
C ARG A 227 -18.61 52.64 -13.51
N GLU A 228 -17.40 52.13 -13.36
CA GLU A 228 -17.08 51.17 -12.29
C GLU A 228 -16.99 51.91 -10.95
N LEU A 229 -17.79 51.49 -9.97
CA LEU A 229 -17.80 52.05 -8.61
C LEU A 229 -16.77 51.35 -7.71
N GLY A 230 -16.45 50.11 -8.03
CA GLY A 230 -15.41 49.34 -7.35
C GLY A 230 -15.37 47.90 -7.82
N SER A 231 -14.16 47.38 -8.01
CA SER A 231 -13.95 45.95 -8.18
C SER A 231 -13.97 45.28 -6.79
N GLY A 232 -14.99 44.48 -6.52
CA GLY A 232 -15.09 43.68 -5.30
C GLY A 232 -14.11 42.51 -5.27
N ALA A 233 -14.18 41.72 -4.20
CA ALA A 233 -13.27 40.61 -3.93
C ALA A 233 -13.21 39.61 -5.10
N ARG A 234 -11.99 39.21 -5.47
CA ARG A 234 -11.75 38.05 -6.34
C ARG A 234 -11.69 36.81 -5.47
N THR A 235 -12.69 35.95 -5.57
CA THR A 235 -12.70 34.66 -4.87
C THR A 235 -12.17 33.59 -5.82
N ARG A 236 -11.09 32.90 -5.43
CA ARG A 236 -10.55 31.76 -6.18
C ARG A 236 -11.30 30.50 -5.77
N GLU A 237 -12.01 29.89 -6.70
CA GLU A 237 -12.66 28.60 -6.49
C GLU A 237 -12.10 27.57 -7.48
N TRP A 238 -11.38 26.57 -6.96
CA TRP A 238 -10.77 25.49 -7.74
C TRP A 238 -9.89 26.01 -8.89
N LEU A 239 -10.36 25.87 -10.14
CA LEU A 239 -9.66 26.18 -11.39
C LEU A 239 -10.18 27.46 -12.07
N HIS A 240 -11.05 28.23 -11.42
CA HIS A 240 -11.54 29.50 -11.97
C HIS A 240 -11.62 30.59 -10.88
N HIS A 241 -11.80 31.83 -11.33
CA HIS A 241 -12.01 32.99 -10.47
C HIS A 241 -13.44 33.48 -10.60
N ARG A 242 -14.05 33.84 -9.47
CA ARG A 242 -15.30 34.59 -9.43
C ARG A 242 -14.99 36.02 -9.03
N VAL A 243 -15.70 36.95 -9.65
CA VAL A 243 -15.52 38.38 -9.45
C VAL A 243 -16.87 38.98 -9.11
N THR A 244 -16.90 39.72 -8.01
CA THR A 244 -18.01 40.60 -7.68
C THR A 244 -17.60 42.04 -8.01
N ALA A 245 -18.42 42.78 -8.74
CA ALA A 245 -18.11 44.17 -9.11
C ALA A 245 -19.38 45.02 -9.16
N SER A 246 -19.23 46.29 -8.76
CA SER A 246 -20.32 47.28 -8.72
C SER A 246 -20.09 48.34 -9.80
N TYR A 247 -21.15 48.67 -10.53
CA TYR A 247 -21.16 49.67 -11.58
C TYR A 247 -22.28 50.68 -11.34
N GLU A 248 -22.06 51.90 -11.79
CA GLU A 248 -23.08 52.93 -11.96
C GLU A 248 -23.47 52.95 -13.43
N LEU A 249 -24.75 52.80 -13.73
CA LEU A 249 -25.31 52.74 -15.08
C LEU A 249 -26.36 53.83 -15.25
N ALA A 250 -26.08 54.79 -16.12
CA ALA A 250 -27.07 55.72 -16.66
C ALA A 250 -27.73 55.10 -17.89
N THR A 251 -29.06 55.03 -17.94
CA THR A 251 -29.79 54.46 -19.08
C THR A 251 -31.18 55.06 -19.18
N PRO A 252 -31.75 55.20 -20.39
CA PRO A 252 -33.14 55.61 -20.54
C PRO A 252 -34.15 54.50 -20.19
N LEU A 253 -33.69 53.28 -19.92
CA LEU A 253 -34.57 52.18 -19.55
C LEU A 253 -35.10 52.33 -18.13
N ARG A 254 -36.42 52.14 -17.99
CA ARG A 254 -37.04 51.93 -16.67
C ARG A 254 -36.53 50.63 -16.04
N ALA A 255 -36.59 50.57 -14.71
CA ALA A 255 -36.05 49.50 -13.87
C ALA A 255 -36.42 48.08 -14.35
N GLY A 256 -37.67 47.85 -14.73
CA GLY A 256 -38.14 46.55 -15.24
C GLY A 256 -37.53 46.16 -16.59
N ALA A 257 -37.40 47.12 -17.51
CA ALA A 257 -36.82 46.87 -18.84
C ALA A 257 -35.31 46.64 -18.75
N LEU A 258 -34.62 47.39 -17.87
CA LEU A 258 -33.21 47.17 -17.58
C LEU A 258 -32.99 45.79 -16.94
N ARG A 259 -33.82 45.40 -15.97
CA ARG A 259 -33.77 44.06 -15.37
C ARG A 259 -33.86 42.97 -16.43
N GLN A 260 -34.89 43.02 -17.28
CA GLN A 260 -35.10 42.03 -18.35
C GLN A 260 -33.90 41.98 -19.31
N ARG A 261 -33.30 43.14 -19.61
CA ARG A 261 -32.10 43.21 -20.44
C ARG A 261 -30.89 42.55 -19.78
N VAL A 262 -30.63 42.84 -18.51
CA VAL A 262 -29.52 42.23 -17.78
C VAL A 262 -29.74 40.71 -17.65
N GLU A 263 -30.97 40.25 -17.40
CA GLU A 263 -31.31 38.81 -17.43
C GLU A 263 -30.99 38.18 -18.78
N GLY A 264 -31.39 38.81 -19.89
CA GLY A 264 -31.07 38.33 -21.24
C GLY A 264 -29.56 38.31 -21.54
N LEU A 265 -28.81 39.30 -21.07
CA LEU A 265 -27.35 39.34 -21.23
C LEU A 265 -26.63 38.27 -20.41
N ILE A 266 -27.14 37.93 -19.21
CA ILE A 266 -26.64 36.82 -18.40
C ILE A 266 -26.82 35.49 -19.14
N GLU A 267 -27.98 35.27 -19.76
CA GLU A 267 -28.25 34.07 -20.53
C GLU A 267 -27.38 33.97 -21.79
N GLN A 268 -27.22 35.09 -22.51
CA GLN A 268 -26.32 35.17 -23.68
C GLN A 268 -24.86 34.91 -23.32
N ALA A 269 -24.42 35.30 -22.11
CA ALA A 269 -23.10 34.99 -21.59
C ALA A 269 -22.93 33.50 -21.22
N GLY A 270 -23.97 32.67 -21.37
CA GLY A 270 -23.95 31.25 -21.01
C GLY A 270 -24.05 31.00 -19.51
N ALA A 271 -24.41 32.02 -18.73
CA ALA A 271 -24.60 31.94 -17.29
C ALA A 271 -26.08 31.75 -16.95
N ARG A 272 -26.35 31.16 -15.78
CA ARG A 272 -27.65 31.23 -15.13
C ARG A 272 -27.53 32.23 -13.99
N GLY A 273 -28.47 33.14 -13.86
CA GLY A 273 -28.45 34.13 -12.79
C GLY A 273 -29.84 34.70 -12.56
N SER A 274 -30.04 35.22 -11.36
CA SER A 274 -31.24 35.97 -11.01
C SER A 274 -30.88 37.44 -10.87
N VAL A 275 -31.72 38.31 -11.41
CA VAL A 275 -31.59 39.75 -11.25
C VAL A 275 -32.70 40.22 -10.32
N SER A 276 -32.32 40.82 -9.21
CA SER A 276 -33.23 41.42 -8.24
C SER A 276 -33.06 42.93 -8.21
N LEU A 277 -34.19 43.63 -8.16
CA LEU A 277 -34.21 45.07 -7.90
C LEU A 277 -34.29 45.28 -6.39
N ARG A 278 -33.38 46.08 -5.83
CA ARG A 278 -33.34 46.45 -4.42
C ARG A 278 -33.27 47.97 -4.34
N GLY A 279 -34.29 48.61 -3.81
CA GLY A 279 -34.32 50.07 -3.71
C GLY A 279 -35.54 50.54 -2.96
N SER A 280 -35.37 51.62 -2.20
CA SER A 280 -36.47 52.45 -1.68
C SER A 280 -37.15 53.14 -2.87
N ASP A 281 -38.41 53.59 -2.73
CA ASP A 281 -39.18 54.33 -3.75
C ASP A 281 -38.51 55.63 -4.25
N SER A 282 -37.30 55.95 -3.78
CA SER A 282 -36.44 56.99 -4.30
C SER A 282 -35.64 56.51 -5.51
N LEU A 283 -35.90 57.12 -6.66
CA LEU A 283 -35.21 56.86 -7.93
C LEU A 283 -33.69 57.14 -7.91
N GLN A 284 -33.18 57.76 -6.84
CA GLN A 284 -31.74 58.01 -6.68
C GLN A 284 -30.97 56.80 -6.11
N ASP A 285 -31.65 55.80 -5.53
CA ASP A 285 -31.03 54.64 -4.89
C ASP A 285 -31.57 53.30 -5.47
N MET A 286 -31.70 53.21 -6.80
CA MET A 286 -32.09 51.94 -7.43
C MET A 286 -30.88 51.02 -7.59
N HIS A 287 -30.83 49.95 -6.79
CA HIS A 287 -29.82 48.90 -6.92
C HIS A 287 -30.38 47.74 -7.76
N LEU A 288 -29.64 47.36 -8.79
CA LEU A 288 -29.89 46.16 -9.57
C LEU A 288 -28.82 45.14 -9.21
N GLU A 289 -29.19 44.11 -8.45
CA GLU A 289 -28.28 43.05 -8.03
C GLU A 289 -28.49 41.83 -8.92
N ALA A 290 -27.49 41.51 -9.74
CA ALA A 290 -27.43 40.27 -10.51
C ALA A 290 -26.53 39.28 -9.77
N VAL A 291 -27.08 38.11 -9.43
CA VAL A 291 -26.36 37.05 -8.75
C VAL A 291 -26.31 35.82 -9.64
N ARG A 292 -25.10 35.31 -9.89
CA ARG A 292 -24.90 34.07 -10.65
C ARG A 292 -25.42 32.86 -9.85
N GLN A 293 -26.21 32.00 -10.48
CA GLN A 293 -26.74 30.77 -9.90
C GLN A 293 -25.99 29.53 -10.43
N GLY A 294 -25.68 28.59 -9.54
CA GLY A 294 -24.99 27.33 -9.86
C GLY A 294 -23.46 27.45 -9.95
N PHE A 295 -22.78 26.40 -10.40
CA PHE A 295 -21.31 26.37 -10.51
C PHE A 295 -20.87 26.66 -11.96
N PRO A 296 -19.86 27.51 -12.21
CA PRO A 296 -19.39 27.76 -13.57
C PRO A 296 -18.70 26.52 -14.12
N TYR A 297 -18.91 26.24 -15.40
CA TYR A 297 -18.34 25.09 -16.11
C TYR A 297 -18.71 23.70 -15.54
N ALA A 298 -19.79 23.56 -14.76
CA ALA A 298 -20.21 22.28 -14.16
C ALA A 298 -20.24 21.11 -15.17
N GLY A 299 -20.77 21.33 -16.38
CA GLY A 299 -20.78 20.32 -17.45
C GLY A 299 -19.41 19.93 -18.00
N ARG A 300 -18.42 20.84 -17.99
CA ARG A 300 -17.04 20.52 -18.38
C ARG A 300 -16.32 19.73 -17.30
N TYR A 301 -16.56 20.03 -16.03
CA TYR A 301 -15.98 19.27 -14.92
C TYR A 301 -16.56 17.86 -14.83
N THR A 302 -17.87 17.68 -15.00
CA THR A 302 -18.48 16.33 -15.01
C THR A 302 -18.03 15.52 -16.22
N ALA A 303 -18.01 16.10 -17.42
CA ALA A 303 -17.48 15.41 -18.61
C ALA A 303 -15.98 15.08 -18.48
N GLY A 304 -15.20 16.00 -17.90
CA GLY A 304 -13.77 15.84 -17.62
C GLY A 304 -13.45 14.79 -16.55
N LEU A 305 -14.39 14.50 -15.64
CA LEU A 305 -14.25 13.41 -14.65
C LEU A 305 -14.75 12.07 -15.19
N ILE A 306 -15.88 12.07 -15.92
CA ILE A 306 -16.50 10.84 -16.43
C ILE A 306 -15.69 10.23 -17.58
N SER A 307 -15.15 11.05 -18.49
CA SER A 307 -14.37 10.56 -19.64
C SER A 307 -13.13 9.74 -19.24
N PRO A 308 -12.24 10.20 -18.33
CA PRO A 308 -11.11 9.40 -17.88
C PRO A 308 -11.54 8.20 -17.04
N LEU A 309 -12.66 8.27 -16.30
CA LEU A 309 -13.21 7.10 -15.60
C LEU A 309 -13.68 6.01 -16.57
N LEU A 310 -14.38 6.37 -17.65
CA LEU A 310 -14.82 5.41 -18.66
C LEU A 310 -13.65 4.85 -19.48
N LEU A 311 -12.69 5.70 -19.88
CA LEU A 311 -11.45 5.25 -20.52
C LEU A 311 -10.64 4.34 -19.59
N GLY A 312 -10.57 4.69 -18.31
CA GLY A 312 -9.93 3.87 -17.27
C GLY A 312 -10.63 2.52 -17.10
N LEU A 313 -11.96 2.48 -17.11
CA LEU A 313 -12.74 1.24 -17.05
C LEU A 313 -12.52 0.36 -18.28
N LEU A 314 -12.54 0.93 -19.49
CA LEU A 314 -12.27 0.18 -20.72
C LEU A 314 -10.82 -0.33 -20.77
N ALA A 315 -9.85 0.49 -20.36
CA ALA A 315 -8.45 0.10 -20.24
C ALA A 315 -8.27 -1.01 -19.20
N PHE A 316 -8.98 -0.93 -18.06
CA PHE A 316 -8.98 -1.96 -17.02
C PHE A 316 -9.56 -3.27 -17.52
N ILE A 317 -10.70 -3.25 -18.22
CA ILE A 317 -11.30 -4.44 -18.83
C ILE A 317 -10.34 -5.06 -19.86
N ALA A 318 -9.78 -4.25 -20.76
CA ALA A 318 -8.83 -4.73 -21.77
C ALA A 318 -7.55 -5.30 -21.14
N TRP A 319 -7.03 -4.66 -20.08
CA TRP A 319 -5.89 -5.14 -19.32
C TRP A 319 -6.19 -6.46 -18.62
N ARG A 320 -7.36 -6.59 -17.97
CA ARG A 320 -7.80 -7.85 -17.36
C ARG A 320 -7.93 -8.97 -18.40
N TYR A 321 -8.52 -8.71 -19.57
CA TYR A 321 -8.57 -9.70 -20.65
C TYR A 321 -7.19 -10.17 -21.11
N ARG A 322 -6.23 -9.24 -21.28
CA ARG A 322 -4.85 -9.58 -21.65
C ARG A 322 -4.16 -10.41 -20.57
N LEU A 323 -4.39 -10.07 -19.30
CA LEU A 323 -3.87 -10.84 -18.17
C LEU A 323 -4.45 -12.25 -18.16
N TYR A 324 -5.77 -12.39 -18.35
CA TYR A 324 -6.45 -13.69 -18.44
C TYR A 324 -5.94 -14.54 -19.61
N ASP A 325 -5.77 -13.94 -20.80
CA ASP A 325 -5.22 -14.64 -21.95
C ASP A 325 -3.78 -15.12 -21.70
N ARG A 326 -2.95 -14.31 -21.04
CA ARG A 326 -1.58 -14.69 -20.69
C ARG A 326 -1.56 -15.84 -19.69
N THR A 327 -2.34 -15.76 -18.61
CA THR A 327 -2.41 -16.83 -17.61
C THR A 327 -2.98 -18.12 -18.19
N ALA A 328 -4.02 -18.06 -19.02
CA ALA A 328 -4.57 -19.24 -19.69
C ALA A 328 -3.56 -19.87 -20.67
N ALA A 329 -2.80 -19.05 -21.40
CA ALA A 329 -1.75 -19.53 -22.30
C ALA A 329 -0.56 -20.14 -21.54
N ASP A 330 -0.17 -19.54 -20.41
CA ASP A 330 0.89 -20.02 -19.54
C ASP A 330 0.53 -21.39 -18.93
N LEU A 331 -0.69 -21.53 -18.39
CA LEU A 331 -1.22 -22.80 -17.90
C LEU A 331 -1.33 -23.86 -19.00
N ALA A 332 -1.64 -23.46 -20.24
CA ALA A 332 -1.65 -24.37 -21.38
C ALA A 332 -0.24 -24.82 -21.77
N SER A 333 0.76 -23.92 -21.70
CA SER A 333 2.16 -24.26 -22.02
C SER A 333 2.87 -25.06 -20.94
N THR A 334 2.45 -24.93 -19.68
CA THR A 334 3.02 -25.66 -18.54
C THR A 334 2.35 -27.01 -18.30
N ASP A 335 1.38 -27.38 -19.14
CA ASP A 335 0.72 -28.69 -19.11
C ASP A 335 -0.07 -28.99 -17.82
N ARG A 336 -0.79 -27.97 -17.31
CA ARG A 336 -1.51 -28.01 -16.02
C ARG A 336 -3.04 -27.92 -16.20
N PRO A 337 -3.69 -28.98 -16.75
CA PRO A 337 -5.11 -28.96 -17.07
C PRO A 337 -6.02 -28.76 -15.85
N SER A 338 -5.69 -29.30 -14.67
CA SER A 338 -6.55 -29.17 -13.48
C SER A 338 -6.61 -27.72 -12.98
N GLU A 339 -5.46 -27.05 -12.92
CA GLU A 339 -5.38 -25.64 -12.56
C GLU A 339 -6.00 -24.74 -13.63
N GLY A 340 -5.80 -25.09 -14.90
CA GLY A 340 -6.43 -24.44 -16.05
C GLY A 340 -7.96 -24.43 -15.95
N LEU A 341 -8.57 -25.57 -15.66
CA LEU A 341 -10.03 -25.67 -15.49
C LEU A 341 -10.53 -24.84 -14.31
N ARG A 342 -9.86 -24.93 -13.15
CA ARG A 342 -10.20 -24.12 -11.97
C ARG A 342 -10.09 -22.62 -12.27
N PHE A 343 -9.06 -22.21 -13.00
CA PHE A 343 -8.86 -20.82 -13.42
C PHE A 343 -9.98 -20.33 -14.34
N LEU A 344 -10.39 -21.14 -15.33
CA LEU A 344 -11.48 -20.80 -16.26
C LEU A 344 -12.87 -20.79 -15.59
N ASP A 345 -13.07 -21.57 -14.53
CA ASP A 345 -14.31 -21.57 -13.76
C ASP A 345 -14.44 -20.36 -12.84
N GLN A 346 -13.33 -19.81 -12.36
CA GLN A 346 -13.28 -18.58 -11.55
C GLN A 346 -13.43 -17.28 -12.38
N THR A 347 -14.22 -17.29 -13.45
CA THR A 347 -14.39 -16.14 -14.35
C THR A 347 -14.69 -14.85 -13.57
N PRO A 348 -13.89 -13.78 -13.73
CA PRO A 348 -13.84 -12.66 -12.78
C PRO A 348 -14.99 -11.65 -12.93
N LEU A 349 -15.75 -11.74 -14.02
CA LEU A 349 -16.75 -10.74 -14.39
C LEU A 349 -17.98 -11.44 -14.98
N PRO A 350 -19.02 -11.70 -14.17
CA PRO A 350 -20.27 -12.27 -14.66
C PRO A 350 -20.87 -11.38 -15.76
N GLY A 351 -21.28 -11.98 -16.88
CA GLY A 351 -21.95 -11.29 -17.99
C GLY A 351 -21.08 -10.88 -19.18
N LEU A 352 -19.75 -11.03 -19.12
CA LEU A 352 -18.88 -10.80 -20.28
C LEU A 352 -18.78 -12.04 -21.19
N PRO A 353 -18.78 -11.88 -22.53
CA PRO A 353 -18.68 -12.99 -23.46
C PRO A 353 -17.31 -13.67 -23.35
N ARG A 354 -17.32 -15.01 -23.27
CA ARG A 354 -16.10 -15.83 -23.30
C ARG A 354 -15.54 -15.84 -24.73
N ARG A 355 -14.21 -15.73 -24.86
CA ARG A 355 -13.53 -15.86 -26.15
C ARG A 355 -13.56 -17.33 -26.60
N GLY A 356 -13.74 -17.59 -27.90
CA GLY A 356 -13.76 -18.96 -28.44
C GLY A 356 -12.48 -19.77 -28.16
N ARG A 357 -11.33 -19.10 -27.96
CA ARG A 357 -10.09 -19.79 -27.54
C ARG A 357 -10.20 -20.39 -26.14
N TRP A 358 -10.94 -19.75 -25.21
CA TRP A 358 -11.09 -20.24 -23.84
C TRP A 358 -12.02 -21.46 -23.78
N THR A 359 -13.04 -21.51 -24.64
CA THR A 359 -13.92 -22.69 -24.74
C THR A 359 -13.16 -23.88 -25.31
N ALA A 360 -12.36 -23.68 -26.36
CA ALA A 360 -11.52 -24.73 -26.92
C ALA A 360 -10.49 -25.27 -25.90
N LEU A 361 -9.82 -24.39 -25.15
CA LEU A 361 -8.90 -24.81 -24.07
C LEU A 361 -9.61 -25.59 -22.97
N ARG A 362 -10.83 -25.17 -22.58
CA ARG A 362 -11.63 -25.87 -21.58
C ARG A 362 -11.98 -27.29 -22.03
N GLU A 363 -12.46 -27.45 -23.25
CA GLU A 363 -12.82 -28.76 -23.82
C GLU A 363 -11.61 -29.70 -23.87
N ASP A 364 -10.45 -29.17 -24.29
CA ASP A 364 -9.21 -29.94 -24.32
C ASP A 364 -8.78 -30.42 -22.93
N TRP A 365 -8.73 -29.51 -21.95
CA TRP A 365 -8.38 -29.86 -20.58
C TRP A 365 -9.38 -30.82 -19.93
N GLN A 366 -10.68 -30.71 -20.23
CA GLN A 366 -11.69 -31.67 -19.74
C GLN A 366 -11.46 -33.08 -20.28
N ARG A 367 -11.18 -33.21 -21.58
CA ARG A 367 -10.85 -34.51 -22.20
C ARG A 367 -9.62 -35.13 -21.55
N ARG A 368 -8.55 -34.35 -21.40
CA ARG A 368 -7.31 -34.79 -20.77
C ARG A 368 -7.48 -35.23 -19.31
N MET A 369 -8.28 -34.50 -18.53
CA MET A 369 -8.63 -34.90 -17.17
C MET A 369 -9.40 -36.22 -17.14
N ALA A 370 -10.34 -36.44 -18.07
CA ALA A 370 -11.08 -37.70 -18.16
C ALA A 370 -10.17 -38.89 -18.53
N GLU A 371 -9.21 -38.68 -19.43
CA GLU A 371 -8.18 -39.67 -19.76
C GLU A 371 -7.30 -40.01 -18.55
N ALA A 372 -6.85 -38.99 -17.80
CA ALA A 372 -6.07 -39.17 -16.57
C ALA A 372 -6.87 -39.94 -15.52
N ASP A 373 -8.14 -39.62 -15.30
CA ASP A 373 -9.02 -40.33 -14.36
C ASP A 373 -9.19 -41.82 -14.72
N SER A 374 -9.34 -42.13 -16.01
CA SER A 374 -9.42 -43.52 -16.49
C SER A 374 -8.12 -44.29 -16.22
N ALA A 375 -6.98 -43.66 -16.48
CA ALA A 375 -5.67 -44.24 -16.22
C ALA A 375 -5.41 -44.42 -14.71
N LEU A 376 -5.79 -43.46 -13.86
CA LEU A 376 -5.66 -43.56 -12.40
C LEU A 376 -6.53 -44.68 -11.81
N LYS A 377 -7.75 -44.89 -12.33
CA LYS A 377 -8.59 -46.03 -11.92
C LYS A 377 -7.94 -47.38 -12.26
N ARG A 378 -7.29 -47.48 -13.42
CA ARG A 378 -6.52 -48.69 -13.78
C ARG A 378 -5.32 -48.88 -12.87
N ALA A 379 -4.57 -47.81 -12.59
CA ALA A 379 -3.44 -47.86 -11.66
C ALA A 379 -3.87 -48.32 -10.26
N GLU A 380 -4.97 -47.79 -9.74
CA GLU A 380 -5.53 -48.19 -8.45
C GLU A 380 -5.93 -49.67 -8.43
N ALA A 381 -6.66 -50.13 -9.45
CA ALA A 381 -7.02 -51.56 -9.57
C ALA A 381 -5.79 -52.48 -9.70
N ALA A 382 -4.74 -52.04 -10.40
CA ALA A 382 -3.48 -52.77 -10.52
C ALA A 382 -2.71 -52.82 -9.19
N LEU A 383 -2.65 -51.71 -8.43
CA LEU A 383 -2.06 -51.67 -7.09
C LEU A 383 -2.80 -52.57 -6.09
N ASP A 384 -4.13 -52.64 -6.20
CA ASP A 384 -4.95 -53.54 -5.38
C ASP A 384 -4.70 -55.02 -5.72
N ARG A 385 -4.29 -55.34 -6.96
CA ARG A 385 -3.86 -56.67 -7.40
C ARG A 385 -2.35 -56.92 -7.27
N VAL A 386 -1.59 -55.93 -6.78
CA VAL A 386 -0.11 -55.98 -6.66
C VAL A 386 0.61 -56.11 -8.02
N GLU A 387 0.01 -55.62 -9.10
CA GLU A 387 0.57 -55.59 -10.46
C GLU A 387 1.37 -54.29 -10.69
N LEU A 388 2.56 -54.20 -10.10
CA LEU A 388 3.36 -52.96 -10.02
C LEU A 388 3.72 -52.37 -11.40
N ASP A 389 4.03 -53.20 -12.38
CA ASP A 389 4.37 -52.75 -13.75
C ASP A 389 3.17 -52.11 -14.45
N GLU A 390 1.99 -52.73 -14.35
CA GLU A 390 0.74 -52.18 -14.92
C GLU A 390 0.35 -50.88 -14.21
N ALA A 391 0.48 -50.84 -12.87
CA ALA A 391 0.26 -49.64 -12.09
C ALA A 391 1.22 -48.50 -12.51
N GLY A 392 2.50 -48.80 -12.70
CA GLY A 392 3.51 -47.85 -13.17
C GLY A 392 3.18 -47.28 -14.56
N GLN A 393 2.83 -48.14 -15.51
CA GLN A 393 2.43 -47.73 -16.86
C GLN A 393 1.16 -46.86 -16.85
N ALA A 394 0.16 -47.25 -16.06
CA ALA A 394 -1.08 -46.50 -15.92
C ALA A 394 -0.85 -45.12 -15.27
N LEU A 395 0.02 -45.01 -14.25
CA LEU A 395 0.40 -43.73 -13.65
C LEU A 395 1.21 -42.85 -14.61
N ALA A 396 2.10 -43.42 -15.42
CA ALA A 396 2.83 -42.68 -16.45
C ALA A 396 1.88 -42.12 -17.53
N GLN A 397 0.88 -42.90 -17.94
CA GLN A 397 -0.16 -42.44 -18.84
C GLN A 397 -1.00 -41.32 -18.22
N ALA A 398 -1.39 -41.45 -16.94
CA ALA A 398 -2.11 -40.42 -16.22
C ALA A 398 -1.30 -39.12 -16.10
N ALA A 399 -0.01 -39.21 -15.78
CA ALA A 399 0.90 -38.06 -15.70
C ALA A 399 1.06 -37.35 -17.06
N THR A 400 1.10 -38.12 -18.15
CA THR A 400 1.13 -37.57 -19.52
C THR A 400 -0.16 -36.85 -19.87
N ALA A 401 -1.31 -37.40 -19.45
CA ALA A 401 -2.62 -36.80 -19.71
C ALA A 401 -2.85 -35.55 -18.85
N ALA A 402 -2.54 -35.59 -17.55
CA ALA A 402 -2.69 -34.48 -16.61
C ALA A 402 -1.64 -34.56 -15.49
N SER A 403 -0.51 -33.89 -15.68
CA SER A 403 0.61 -33.91 -14.73
C SER A 403 0.28 -33.34 -13.34
N ASP A 404 -0.71 -32.45 -13.28
CA ASP A 404 -1.16 -31.76 -12.07
C ASP A 404 -2.38 -32.42 -11.41
N HIS A 405 -2.73 -33.65 -11.80
CA HIS A 405 -3.90 -34.34 -11.26
C HIS A 405 -3.77 -34.59 -9.73
N PRO A 406 -4.76 -34.22 -8.90
CA PRO A 406 -4.63 -34.24 -7.43
C PRO A 406 -4.42 -35.63 -6.82
N ARG A 407 -4.89 -36.69 -7.48
CA ARG A 407 -4.73 -38.09 -7.01
C ARG A 407 -3.39 -38.73 -7.40
N LEU A 408 -2.68 -38.17 -8.38
CA LEU A 408 -1.47 -38.78 -8.96
C LEU A 408 -0.35 -38.95 -7.91
N PRO A 409 0.00 -37.95 -7.07
CA PRO A 409 1.09 -38.10 -6.08
C PRO A 409 0.82 -39.17 -5.03
N ALA A 410 -0.44 -39.32 -4.60
CA ALA A 410 -0.82 -40.31 -3.60
C ALA A 410 -0.66 -41.74 -4.13
N LEU A 411 -1.06 -41.99 -5.39
CA LEU A 411 -0.90 -43.30 -6.02
C LEU A 411 0.56 -43.60 -6.39
N GLN A 412 1.35 -42.59 -6.78
CA GLN A 412 2.80 -42.75 -6.99
C GLN A 412 3.52 -43.13 -5.69
N ALA A 413 3.20 -42.45 -4.58
CA ALA A 413 3.77 -42.79 -3.27
C ALA A 413 3.35 -44.21 -2.82
N ARG A 414 2.12 -44.63 -3.13
CA ARG A 414 1.65 -46.01 -2.87
C ARG A 414 2.44 -47.02 -3.71
N LEU A 415 2.60 -46.79 -5.01
CA LEU A 415 3.40 -47.65 -5.90
C LEU A 415 4.84 -47.78 -5.40
N GLN A 416 5.47 -46.67 -5.02
CA GLN A 416 6.84 -46.68 -4.51
C GLN A 416 6.98 -47.55 -3.26
N LYS A 417 6.06 -47.41 -2.30
CA LYS A 417 6.07 -48.23 -1.07
C LYS A 417 5.88 -49.72 -1.38
N GLN A 418 4.95 -50.07 -2.27
CA GLN A 418 4.73 -51.47 -2.65
C GLN A 418 5.92 -52.06 -3.42
N SER A 419 6.58 -51.25 -4.28
CA SER A 419 7.81 -51.66 -4.97
C SER A 419 8.95 -51.93 -3.98
N GLU A 420 9.15 -51.04 -3.01
CA GLU A 420 10.17 -51.23 -1.97
C GLU A 420 9.85 -52.47 -1.11
N ALA A 421 8.58 -52.69 -0.77
CA ALA A 421 8.14 -53.88 -0.05
C ALA A 421 8.42 -55.17 -0.84
N ALA A 422 8.16 -55.16 -2.15
CA ALA A 422 8.45 -56.29 -3.04
C ALA A 422 9.96 -56.59 -3.14
N ASP A 423 10.80 -55.55 -3.26
CA ASP A 423 12.26 -55.70 -3.27
C ASP A 423 12.78 -56.29 -1.96
N LEU A 424 12.28 -55.83 -0.82
CA LEU A 424 12.62 -56.38 0.49
C LEU A 424 12.20 -57.85 0.63
N LEU A 425 11.03 -58.21 0.11
CA LEU A 425 10.56 -59.60 0.09
C LEU A 425 11.49 -60.51 -0.74
N ILE A 426 11.92 -60.06 -1.92
CA ILE A 426 12.87 -60.79 -2.78
C ILE A 426 14.20 -60.98 -2.03
N LYS A 427 14.73 -59.91 -1.44
CA LYS A 427 15.97 -59.95 -0.65
C LYS A 427 15.84 -60.91 0.54
N ALA A 428 14.73 -60.86 1.27
CA ALA A 428 14.47 -61.75 2.41
C ALA A 428 14.44 -63.22 2.01
N ARG A 429 13.75 -63.56 0.92
CA ARG A 429 13.70 -64.94 0.41
C ARG A 429 15.08 -65.46 0.02
N ALA A 430 15.94 -64.61 -0.53
CA ALA A 430 17.28 -65.01 -0.96
C ALA A 430 18.21 -65.35 0.21
N VAL A 431 17.96 -64.81 1.42
CA VAL A 431 18.85 -64.98 2.57
C VAL A 431 18.19 -65.68 3.77
N ILE A 432 16.97 -66.20 3.63
CA ILE A 432 16.21 -66.76 4.78
C ILE A 432 16.94 -67.91 5.49
N ASP A 433 17.65 -68.75 4.73
CA ASP A 433 18.41 -69.87 5.26
C ASP A 433 19.84 -69.48 5.69
N GLU A 434 20.43 -68.46 5.05
CA GLU A 434 21.80 -68.00 5.32
C GLU A 434 21.88 -67.01 6.50
N ASP A 435 20.94 -66.07 6.55
CA ASP A 435 20.82 -65.02 7.55
C ASP A 435 19.33 -64.80 7.92
N PRO A 436 18.77 -65.70 8.76
CA PRO A 436 17.36 -65.65 9.17
C PRO A 436 17.02 -64.37 9.95
N SER A 437 18.00 -63.73 10.61
CA SER A 437 17.84 -62.46 11.32
C SER A 437 17.52 -61.34 10.35
N ARG A 438 18.35 -61.19 9.31
CA ARG A 438 18.17 -60.17 8.28
C ARG A 438 16.92 -60.42 7.45
N ALA A 439 16.64 -61.67 7.10
CA ALA A 439 15.40 -62.04 6.42
C ALA A 439 14.16 -61.64 7.24
N SER A 440 14.11 -61.98 8.53
CA SER A 440 12.99 -61.60 9.41
C SER A 440 12.80 -60.08 9.46
N LYS A 441 13.88 -59.29 9.65
CA LYS A 441 13.83 -57.82 9.67
C LYS A 441 13.27 -57.25 8.36
N TRP A 442 13.74 -57.73 7.21
CA TRP A 442 13.23 -57.30 5.91
C TRP A 442 11.76 -57.68 5.69
N LEU A 443 11.32 -58.85 6.15
CA LEU A 443 9.91 -59.26 6.06
C LEU A 443 9.01 -58.38 6.92
N HIS A 444 9.42 -58.04 8.15
CA HIS A 444 8.67 -57.10 8.99
C HIS A 444 8.61 -55.69 8.38
N GLN A 445 9.71 -55.22 7.79
CA GLN A 445 9.75 -53.94 7.10
C GLN A 445 8.85 -53.95 5.85
N ALA A 446 8.87 -55.02 5.04
CA ALA A 446 7.98 -55.19 3.90
C ALA A 446 6.51 -55.17 4.33
N ARG A 447 6.16 -55.86 5.44
CA ARG A 447 4.81 -55.84 6.05
C ARG A 447 4.36 -54.44 6.44
N ALA A 448 5.27 -53.63 6.98
CA ALA A 448 4.97 -52.27 7.42
C ALA A 448 4.78 -51.32 6.24
N LEU A 449 5.53 -51.51 5.15
CA LEU A 449 5.41 -50.72 3.93
C LEU A 449 4.14 -51.06 3.14
N ASP A 450 3.79 -52.34 3.05
CA ASP A 450 2.57 -52.82 2.40
C ASP A 450 1.80 -53.81 3.30
N PRO A 451 0.78 -53.31 4.04
CA PRO A 451 -0.05 -54.16 4.89
C PRO A 451 -0.81 -55.27 4.13
N SER A 452 -1.00 -55.14 2.81
CA SER A 452 -1.66 -56.20 2.02
C SER A 452 -0.82 -57.47 1.90
N LEU A 453 0.50 -57.37 2.13
CA LEU A 453 1.40 -58.51 2.17
C LEU A 453 1.34 -59.29 3.49
N ALA A 454 0.61 -58.81 4.50
CA ALA A 454 0.64 -59.40 5.85
C ALA A 454 0.28 -60.89 5.89
N GLU A 455 -0.72 -61.32 5.14
CA GLU A 455 -1.11 -62.72 5.03
C GLU A 455 -0.11 -63.53 4.17
N PRO A 456 0.25 -63.11 2.93
CA PRO A 456 1.22 -63.83 2.10
C PRO A 456 2.62 -64.04 2.70
N ILE A 457 3.09 -63.11 3.54
CA ILE A 457 4.44 -63.19 4.13
C ILE A 457 4.43 -63.75 5.55
N GLY A 458 3.26 -64.02 6.14
CA GLY A 458 3.13 -64.53 7.50
C GLY A 458 3.91 -65.83 7.70
N GLU A 459 3.73 -66.79 6.79
CA GLU A 459 4.46 -68.07 6.82
C GLU A 459 5.98 -67.88 6.69
N LEU A 460 6.43 -66.91 5.88
CA LEU A 460 7.86 -66.61 5.73
C LEU A 460 8.45 -65.97 6.98
N ILE A 461 7.69 -65.10 7.67
CA ILE A 461 8.10 -64.53 8.95
C ILE A 461 8.24 -65.66 9.97
N GLU A 462 7.24 -66.52 10.11
CA GLU A 462 7.28 -67.66 11.02
C GLU A 462 8.45 -68.61 10.71
N GLN A 463 8.69 -68.90 9.43
CA GLN A 463 9.82 -69.70 8.99
C GLN A 463 11.16 -69.05 9.36
N ALA A 464 11.35 -67.77 9.05
CA ALA A 464 12.57 -67.03 9.37
C ALA A 464 12.80 -66.96 10.89
N GLU A 465 11.77 -66.68 11.67
CA GLU A 465 11.84 -66.61 13.13
C GLU A 465 12.12 -67.99 13.76
N ALA A 466 11.48 -69.06 13.27
CA ALA A 466 11.73 -70.42 13.73
C ALA A 466 13.15 -70.87 13.39
N HIS A 467 13.64 -70.54 12.19
CA HIS A 467 15.02 -70.79 11.80
C HIS A 467 15.98 -70.00 12.72
N LEU A 468 15.73 -68.71 12.95
CA LEU A 468 16.52 -67.86 13.83
C LEU A 468 16.64 -68.44 15.26
N ARG A 469 15.52 -68.90 15.84
CA ARG A 469 15.51 -69.54 17.17
C ARG A 469 16.31 -70.84 17.20
N SER A 470 16.05 -71.72 16.24
CA SER A 470 16.58 -73.09 16.25
C SER A 470 18.07 -73.17 15.90
N THR A 471 18.58 -72.26 15.05
CA THR A 471 19.98 -72.28 14.64
C THR A 471 20.79 -71.23 15.39
N VAL A 472 20.57 -69.94 15.11
CA VAL A 472 21.41 -68.84 15.59
C VAL A 472 21.29 -68.68 17.11
N LEU A 473 20.08 -68.50 17.64
CA LEU A 473 19.89 -68.23 19.07
C LEU A 473 20.28 -69.42 19.94
N THR A 474 19.85 -70.63 19.55
CA THR A 474 20.21 -71.84 20.30
C THR A 474 21.73 -72.04 20.35
N ARG A 475 22.43 -71.89 19.21
CA ARG A 475 23.89 -72.02 19.12
C ARG A 475 24.59 -71.03 20.06
N HIS A 476 24.27 -69.75 19.94
CA HIS A 476 24.94 -68.69 20.71
C HIS A 476 24.59 -68.74 22.20
N ARG A 477 23.34 -69.08 22.53
CA ARG A 477 22.92 -69.28 23.93
C ARG A 477 23.67 -70.43 24.58
N GLN A 478 23.74 -71.60 23.93
CA GLN A 478 24.47 -72.76 24.45
C GLN A 478 25.97 -72.46 24.58
N ALA A 479 26.56 -71.76 23.60
CA ALA A 479 27.95 -71.33 23.67
C ALA A 479 28.20 -70.35 24.83
N ALA A 480 27.27 -69.42 25.09
CA ALA A 480 27.35 -68.51 26.23
C ALA A 480 27.24 -69.22 27.58
N GLU A 481 26.29 -70.15 27.71
CA GLU A 481 26.10 -70.97 28.92
C GLU A 481 27.32 -71.87 29.20
N ALA A 482 27.89 -72.49 28.16
CA ALA A 482 29.11 -73.28 28.27
C ALA A 482 30.32 -72.42 28.66
N ALA A 483 30.50 -71.26 28.02
CA ALA A 483 31.58 -70.34 28.35
C ALA A 483 31.47 -69.79 29.78
N LEU A 484 30.27 -69.51 30.29
CA LEU A 484 30.05 -69.14 31.69
C LEU A 484 30.49 -70.24 32.65
N LYS A 485 30.20 -71.50 32.31
CA LYS A 485 30.59 -72.67 33.12
C LYS A 485 32.10 -72.86 33.16
N ASP A 486 32.77 -72.59 32.04
CA ASP A 486 34.21 -72.74 31.87
C ASP A 486 35.01 -71.47 32.29
N GLU A 487 34.34 -70.51 32.95
CA GLU A 487 34.92 -69.24 33.39
C GLU A 487 35.50 -68.36 32.25
N GLN A 488 35.03 -68.56 31.02
CA GLN A 488 35.39 -67.79 29.83
C GLN A 488 34.46 -66.58 29.68
N TRP A 489 34.57 -65.61 30.59
CA TRP A 489 33.61 -64.50 30.73
C TRP A 489 33.46 -63.64 29.46
N LEU A 490 34.56 -63.30 28.79
CA LEU A 490 34.52 -62.51 27.55
C LEU A 490 33.77 -63.24 26.43
N ARG A 491 34.07 -64.53 26.27
CA ARG A 491 33.37 -65.40 25.31
C ARG A 491 31.88 -65.48 25.62
N ALA A 492 31.52 -65.71 26.89
CA ALA A 492 30.13 -65.75 27.31
C ALA A 492 29.37 -64.46 26.96
N ALA A 493 29.96 -63.30 27.29
CA ALA A 493 29.37 -62.00 26.99
C ALA A 493 29.25 -61.75 25.49
N SER A 494 30.28 -62.12 24.72
CA SER A 494 30.28 -62.03 23.25
C SER A 494 29.16 -62.87 22.63
N GLN A 495 29.08 -64.16 22.97
CA GLN A 495 28.09 -65.08 22.41
C GLN A 495 26.65 -64.63 22.73
N ALA A 496 26.39 -64.22 23.98
CA ALA A 496 25.09 -63.67 24.35
C ALA A 496 24.79 -62.35 23.60
N GLY A 497 25.80 -61.50 23.39
CA GLY A 497 25.70 -60.28 22.60
C GLY A 497 25.36 -60.52 21.13
N GLN A 498 25.99 -61.51 20.48
CA GLN A 498 25.70 -61.89 19.09
C GLN A 498 24.24 -62.32 18.92
N ALA A 499 23.74 -63.13 19.85
CA ALA A 499 22.34 -63.56 19.86
C ALA A 499 21.38 -62.38 20.03
N LEU A 500 21.65 -61.48 20.98
CA LEU A 500 20.85 -60.27 21.21
C LEU A 500 20.81 -59.37 19.97
N PHE A 501 21.94 -59.20 19.30
CA PHE A 501 22.01 -58.43 18.07
C PHE A 501 21.14 -59.04 16.95
N ALA A 502 21.17 -60.37 16.82
CA ALA A 502 20.40 -61.08 15.81
C ALA A 502 18.88 -60.82 15.95
N ILE A 503 18.37 -60.66 17.17
CA ILE A 503 16.94 -60.41 17.43
C ILE A 503 16.56 -58.94 17.64
N ARG A 504 17.52 -58.02 17.56
CA ARG A 504 17.26 -56.60 17.82
C ARG A 504 16.21 -56.04 16.85
N GLY A 505 15.17 -55.42 17.40
CA GLY A 505 14.07 -54.83 16.63
C GLY A 505 12.97 -55.83 16.25
N LEU A 506 13.05 -57.08 16.70
CA LEU A 506 12.03 -58.10 16.51
C LEU A 506 11.24 -58.30 17.82
N GLU A 507 10.00 -57.82 17.85
CA GLU A 507 9.17 -57.77 19.06
C GLU A 507 8.80 -59.16 19.62
N HIS A 508 8.78 -60.21 18.79
CA HIS A 508 8.42 -61.56 19.23
C HIS A 508 9.52 -62.30 20.01
N PHE A 509 10.65 -61.65 20.30
CA PHE A 509 11.81 -62.25 20.96
C PHE A 509 12.07 -61.70 22.37
N ASP A 510 11.10 -61.04 23.00
CA ASP A 510 11.29 -60.45 24.34
C ASP A 510 11.79 -61.45 25.40
N ALA A 511 11.23 -62.67 25.43
CA ALA A 511 11.65 -63.70 26.36
C ALA A 511 13.09 -64.18 26.09
N ASP A 512 13.46 -64.36 24.82
CA ASP A 512 14.81 -64.73 24.41
C ASP A 512 15.81 -63.61 24.76
N ALA A 513 15.43 -62.36 24.50
CA ALA A 513 16.24 -61.18 24.82
C ALA A 513 16.49 -61.05 26.32
N GLN A 514 15.47 -61.27 27.16
CA GLN A 514 15.64 -61.25 28.63
C GLN A 514 16.60 -62.34 29.11
N ALA A 515 16.45 -63.57 28.61
CA ALA A 515 17.34 -64.68 28.97
C ALA A 515 18.80 -64.41 28.56
N LEU A 516 19.02 -63.94 27.32
CA LEU A 516 20.35 -63.63 26.81
C LEU A 516 20.98 -62.42 27.52
N THR A 517 20.18 -61.41 27.86
CA THR A 517 20.65 -60.25 28.66
C THR A 517 21.12 -60.73 30.04
N SER A 518 20.36 -61.61 30.70
CA SER A 518 20.78 -62.18 31.98
C SER A 518 22.11 -62.93 31.88
N LEU A 519 22.31 -63.75 30.84
CA LEU A 519 23.58 -64.46 30.62
C LEU A 519 24.74 -63.50 30.38
N ARG A 520 24.52 -62.46 29.56
CA ARG A 520 25.52 -61.43 29.30
C ARG A 520 25.89 -60.70 30.59
N ASP A 521 24.90 -60.26 31.37
CA ASP A 521 25.14 -59.48 32.59
C ASP A 521 25.85 -60.32 33.67
N GLN A 522 25.53 -61.62 33.76
CA GLN A 522 26.26 -62.57 34.63
C GLN A 522 27.73 -62.67 34.25
N ALA A 523 28.05 -62.73 32.95
CA ALA A 523 29.42 -62.77 32.47
C ALA A 523 30.14 -61.44 32.73
N LEU A 524 29.49 -60.31 32.40
CA LEU A 524 30.05 -58.98 32.58
C LEU A 524 30.36 -58.64 34.04
N ALA A 525 29.54 -59.12 34.98
CA ALA A 525 29.77 -58.94 36.41
C ALA A 525 31.06 -59.62 36.93
N ARG A 526 31.67 -60.52 36.14
CA ARG A 526 32.94 -61.19 36.46
C ARG A 526 34.16 -60.50 35.87
N ILE A 527 33.97 -59.56 34.95
CA ILE A 527 35.06 -58.82 34.32
C ILE A 527 35.32 -57.56 35.14
N THR A 528 36.54 -57.42 35.68
CA THR A 528 36.94 -56.18 36.35
C THR A 528 37.49 -55.22 35.30
N PRO A 529 36.79 -54.11 35.00
CA PRO A 529 37.29 -53.18 34.01
C PRO A 529 38.55 -52.46 34.50
N GLN A 530 39.46 -52.19 33.58
CA GLN A 530 40.57 -51.30 33.80
C GLN A 530 40.04 -49.89 34.07
N ARG A 531 40.56 -49.21 35.09
CA ARG A 531 40.15 -47.85 35.50
C ARG A 531 41.33 -46.90 35.46
N GLY A 532 41.02 -45.61 35.38
CA GLY A 532 42.03 -44.55 35.38
C GLY A 532 42.66 -44.34 34.01
N ASP A 533 43.83 -43.71 33.99
CA ASP A 533 44.55 -43.47 32.75
C ASP A 533 45.29 -44.73 32.30
N ALA A 534 45.45 -44.85 30.98
CA ALA A 534 46.08 -46.00 30.36
C ALA A 534 47.03 -45.56 29.24
N HIS A 535 47.94 -46.44 28.87
CA HIS A 535 48.71 -46.30 27.65
C HIS A 535 48.51 -47.53 26.75
N GLY A 536 48.51 -47.28 25.44
CA GLY A 536 48.40 -48.30 24.43
C GLY A 536 49.73 -49.03 24.21
N THR A 537 49.66 -50.34 24.02
CA THR A 537 50.77 -51.17 23.53
C THR A 537 50.43 -51.76 22.15
N GLY A 538 51.39 -52.42 21.50
CA GLY A 538 51.22 -52.95 20.15
C GLY A 538 51.07 -51.82 19.11
N ASP A 539 50.05 -51.90 18.27
CA ASP A 539 49.78 -50.91 17.21
C ASP A 539 49.23 -49.57 17.73
N LEU A 540 48.86 -49.48 19.02
CA LEU A 540 48.59 -48.22 19.73
C LEU A 540 49.78 -47.70 20.54
N LYS A 541 50.99 -48.19 20.28
CA LYS A 541 52.20 -47.62 20.89
C LYS A 541 52.24 -46.11 20.68
N ASP A 542 52.67 -45.38 21.71
CA ASP A 542 52.67 -43.91 21.75
C ASP A 542 51.26 -43.27 21.76
N THR A 543 50.26 -44.01 22.23
CA THR A 543 48.91 -43.47 22.50
C THR A 543 48.58 -43.54 23.98
N TRP A 544 48.16 -42.41 24.57
CA TRP A 544 47.73 -42.32 25.97
C TRP A 544 46.23 -42.08 26.06
N LEU A 545 45.54 -42.77 26.95
CA LEU A 545 44.11 -42.63 27.18
C LEU A 545 43.90 -41.93 28.51
N LEU A 546 43.21 -40.79 28.48
CA LEU A 546 42.98 -39.91 29.62
C LEU A 546 41.49 -39.84 29.94
N THR A 547 41.13 -40.13 31.20
CA THR A 547 39.72 -40.37 31.59
C THR A 547 39.14 -39.30 32.51
N GLY A 548 39.99 -38.42 33.07
CA GLY A 548 39.57 -37.34 33.95
C GLY A 548 38.63 -36.31 33.30
N ASP A 549 37.76 -35.70 34.11
CA ASP A 549 36.86 -34.62 33.66
C ASP A 549 37.59 -33.29 33.41
N GLU A 550 38.76 -33.13 34.02
CA GLU A 550 39.67 -32.01 33.80
C GLU A 550 41.07 -32.54 33.48
N ILE A 551 41.48 -32.37 32.23
CA ILE A 551 42.80 -32.81 31.75
C ILE A 551 43.72 -31.61 31.70
N GLN A 552 44.85 -31.70 32.39
CA GLN A 552 45.81 -30.60 32.45
C GLN A 552 46.82 -30.71 31.32
N VAL A 553 47.20 -29.59 30.74
CA VAL A 553 48.25 -29.52 29.73
C VAL A 553 49.34 -28.59 30.23
N GLY A 554 50.61 -28.96 30.09
CA GLY A 554 51.70 -28.08 30.50
C GLY A 554 53.08 -28.73 30.53
N ARG A 555 54.05 -27.99 31.08
CA ARG A 555 55.43 -28.42 31.18
C ARG A 555 55.67 -29.28 32.42
N ALA A 556 56.20 -30.48 32.23
CA ALA A 556 56.66 -31.36 33.29
C ALA A 556 57.95 -32.10 32.86
N ARG A 557 58.65 -32.69 33.83
CA ARG A 557 59.75 -33.63 33.56
C ARG A 557 59.14 -35.04 33.58
N GLY A 558 58.86 -35.59 32.41
CA GLY A 558 58.25 -36.91 32.25
C GLY A 558 56.73 -36.90 32.07
N VAL A 559 56.17 -38.10 31.98
CA VAL A 559 54.72 -38.33 31.91
C VAL A 559 54.12 -38.13 33.29
N MET A 560 52.95 -37.50 33.37
CA MET A 560 52.19 -37.38 34.62
C MET A 560 50.78 -37.88 34.38
N PRO A 561 50.22 -38.71 35.28
CA PRO A 561 48.82 -39.13 35.19
C PRO A 561 47.88 -37.92 35.12
N GLY A 562 46.85 -38.03 34.29
CA GLY A 562 45.80 -37.04 34.08
C GLY A 562 46.23 -35.82 33.29
N ALA A 563 47.43 -35.84 32.69
CA ALA A 563 48.00 -34.66 32.04
C ALA A 563 48.70 -34.93 30.72
N ILE A 564 48.55 -33.99 29.79
CA ILE A 564 49.33 -33.89 28.56
C ILE A 564 50.59 -33.08 28.90
N THR A 565 51.73 -33.75 29.00
CA THR A 565 53.00 -33.14 29.36
C THR A 565 53.95 -33.00 28.18
N MET A 566 54.63 -31.85 28.08
CA MET A 566 55.68 -31.59 27.09
C MET A 566 56.82 -30.80 27.71
N ASN A 567 58.08 -31.09 27.39
CA ASN A 567 59.22 -30.36 27.94
C ASN A 567 59.60 -29.12 27.11
N TYR A 568 58.61 -28.29 26.77
CA TYR A 568 58.86 -27.04 26.03
C TYR A 568 59.04 -25.86 26.99
N LYS A 569 60.21 -25.19 26.95
CA LYS A 569 60.57 -24.11 27.90
C LYS A 569 59.57 -22.96 27.97
N ARG A 570 58.86 -22.65 26.87
CA ARG A 570 57.87 -21.57 26.79
C ARG A 570 56.49 -21.96 27.29
N ILE A 571 56.23 -23.25 27.54
CA ILE A 571 54.99 -23.69 28.18
C ILE A 571 55.13 -23.56 29.71
N SER A 572 54.13 -22.96 30.36
CA SER A 572 54.02 -22.92 31.81
C SER A 572 53.88 -24.33 32.39
N ARG A 573 54.22 -24.50 33.67
CA ARG A 573 54.08 -25.82 34.33
C ARG A 573 52.63 -26.32 34.28
N VAL A 574 52.45 -27.63 34.34
CA VAL A 574 51.13 -28.26 34.48
C VAL A 574 50.35 -27.62 35.63
N GLY A 575 49.04 -27.45 35.42
CA GLY A 575 48.14 -26.70 36.31
C GLY A 575 48.09 -25.19 36.03
N LYS A 576 49.08 -24.62 35.33
CA LYS A 576 49.14 -23.19 34.97
C LYS A 576 49.01 -22.89 33.47
N GLN A 577 49.28 -23.82 32.56
CA GLN A 577 49.22 -23.52 31.12
C GLN A 577 47.80 -23.60 30.55
N LEU A 578 47.20 -24.78 30.51
CA LEU A 578 45.89 -25.02 29.92
C LEU A 578 45.20 -26.17 30.66
N ARG A 579 43.87 -26.11 30.74
CA ARG A 579 42.99 -27.22 31.16
C ARG A 579 41.96 -27.48 30.07
N ILE A 580 41.74 -28.74 29.74
CA ILE A 580 40.65 -29.19 28.89
C ILE A 580 39.59 -29.78 29.81
N LYS A 581 38.41 -29.16 29.86
CA LYS A 581 37.29 -29.56 30.73
C LYS A 581 36.18 -30.23 29.92
N ARG A 582 35.59 -31.28 30.48
CA ARG A 582 34.37 -31.93 30.00
C ARG A 582 33.17 -31.38 30.76
N GLU A 583 32.22 -30.78 30.06
CA GLU A 583 30.98 -30.27 30.68
C GLU A 583 29.81 -30.41 29.70
N GLY A 584 28.74 -31.10 30.11
CA GLY A 584 27.52 -31.27 29.31
C GLY A 584 27.76 -31.88 27.92
N GLY A 585 28.62 -32.91 27.82
CA GLY A 585 28.96 -33.56 26.55
C GLY A 585 29.86 -32.72 25.62
N ARG A 586 30.42 -31.62 26.11
CA ARG A 586 31.26 -30.70 25.33
C ARG A 586 32.63 -30.51 25.97
N LEU A 587 33.60 -30.11 25.15
CA LEU A 587 34.95 -29.79 25.59
C LEU A 587 35.20 -28.29 25.62
N PHE A 588 35.88 -27.85 26.67
CA PHE A 588 36.25 -26.45 26.89
C PHE A 588 37.74 -26.34 27.18
N ALA A 589 38.41 -25.37 26.55
CA ALA A 589 39.76 -24.96 26.89
C ALA A 589 39.71 -23.80 27.89
N VAL A 590 40.51 -23.89 28.97
CA VAL A 590 40.65 -22.86 30.00
C VAL A 590 42.13 -22.57 30.20
N ASP A 591 42.53 -21.30 30.09
CA ASP A 591 43.87 -20.85 30.49
C ASP A 591 43.81 -20.38 31.96
N PRO A 592 44.41 -21.10 32.94
CA PRO A 592 44.34 -20.75 34.36
C PRO A 592 45.38 -19.68 34.79
N GLY A 593 45.98 -18.94 33.86
CA GLY A 593 46.91 -17.86 34.15
C GLY A 593 48.33 -18.15 33.67
N SER A 594 48.47 -18.68 32.46
CA SER A 594 49.75 -19.01 31.84
C SER A 594 50.60 -17.76 31.60
N THR A 595 51.93 -17.91 31.71
CA THR A 595 52.88 -16.81 31.51
C THR A 595 52.89 -16.31 30.08
N HIS A 596 52.79 -17.24 29.13
CA HIS A 596 52.96 -16.97 27.70
C HIS A 596 51.64 -17.07 26.90
N GLY A 597 50.50 -17.23 27.59
CA GLY A 597 49.19 -17.36 26.98
C GLY A 597 48.94 -18.73 26.35
N SER A 598 47.65 -19.05 26.21
CA SER A 598 47.12 -20.12 25.36
C SER A 598 46.12 -19.49 24.39
N MET A 599 46.17 -19.90 23.12
CA MET A 599 45.22 -19.46 22.10
C MET A 599 44.45 -20.67 21.59
N ALA A 600 43.14 -20.54 21.35
CA ALA A 600 42.33 -21.56 20.71
C ALA A 600 41.63 -20.95 19.48
N ASP A 601 41.82 -21.57 18.31
CA ASP A 601 41.33 -21.11 17.01
C ASP A 601 41.72 -19.63 16.78
N ASP A 602 43.01 -19.34 16.91
CA ASP A 602 43.65 -18.02 16.77
C ASP A 602 43.14 -16.92 17.72
N VAL A 603 42.38 -17.28 18.77
CA VAL A 603 41.93 -16.33 19.79
C VAL A 603 42.60 -16.62 21.13
N LEU A 604 43.21 -15.59 21.73
CA LEU A 604 43.80 -15.67 23.07
C LEU A 604 42.73 -15.98 24.12
N LEU A 605 42.95 -17.03 24.90
CA LEU A 605 42.07 -17.41 26.00
C LEU A 605 42.21 -16.40 27.16
N ALA A 606 41.07 -15.90 27.65
CA ALA A 606 41.04 -15.08 28.84
C ALA A 606 41.29 -15.94 30.10
N ASN A 607 41.98 -15.37 31.08
CA ASN A 607 42.38 -16.09 32.29
C ASN A 607 41.14 -16.60 33.05
N GLY A 608 41.08 -17.92 33.28
CA GLY A 608 40.04 -18.62 34.00
C GLY A 608 38.71 -18.77 33.23
N GLN A 609 38.58 -18.17 32.04
CA GLN A 609 37.34 -18.22 31.28
C GLN A 609 37.33 -19.42 30.34
N PRO A 610 36.34 -20.32 30.44
CA PRO A 610 36.22 -21.46 29.54
C PRO A 610 35.79 -21.02 28.14
N ARG A 611 36.48 -21.54 27.13
CA ARG A 611 36.12 -21.40 25.72
C ARG A 611 35.78 -22.77 25.16
N ARG A 612 34.59 -22.90 24.57
CA ARG A 612 34.17 -24.14 23.90
C ARG A 612 35.11 -24.43 22.72
N LEU A 613 35.55 -25.66 22.61
CA LEU A 613 36.32 -26.15 21.46
C LEU A 613 35.36 -26.50 20.30
N SER A 614 35.78 -26.20 19.08
CA SER A 614 35.13 -26.64 17.84
C SER A 614 35.39 -28.14 17.59
N ALA A 615 34.79 -28.70 16.53
CA ALA A 615 34.99 -30.12 16.17
C ALA A 615 36.45 -30.43 15.79
N GLU A 616 37.18 -29.45 15.26
CA GLU A 616 38.60 -29.55 14.95
C GLU A 616 39.27 -28.27 15.42
N ALA A 617 39.57 -28.20 16.72
CA ALA A 617 40.12 -27.00 17.34
C ALA A 617 41.65 -27.03 17.34
N VAL A 618 42.28 -25.89 17.08
CA VAL A 618 43.74 -25.74 17.20
C VAL A 618 44.07 -24.90 18.42
N VAL A 619 44.76 -25.49 19.39
CA VAL A 619 45.17 -24.84 20.63
C VAL A 619 46.68 -24.61 20.66
N ALA A 620 47.10 -23.36 20.49
CA ALA A 620 48.50 -22.94 20.52
C ALA A 620 48.95 -22.54 21.93
N LEU A 621 50.11 -23.05 22.36
CA LEU A 621 50.63 -22.95 23.72
C LEU A 621 52.01 -22.29 23.77
N GLY A 622 52.26 -21.47 24.79
CA GLY A 622 53.56 -20.86 25.02
C GLY A 622 53.90 -19.72 24.03
N GLY A 623 52.88 -18.96 23.62
CA GLY A 623 52.97 -17.87 22.66
C GLY A 623 53.34 -16.51 23.28
N GLY A 624 52.73 -15.44 22.78
CA GLY A 624 52.78 -14.09 23.35
C GLY A 624 51.39 -13.62 23.75
N ARG A 625 51.28 -12.88 24.85
CA ARG A 625 50.01 -12.24 25.29
C ARG A 625 49.86 -10.83 24.72
N GLU A 626 50.95 -10.08 24.67
CA GLU A 626 50.99 -8.69 24.19
C GLU A 626 52.22 -8.48 23.28
N PRO A 627 52.04 -8.38 21.95
CA PRO A 627 50.80 -8.68 21.23
C PRO A 627 50.45 -10.19 21.27
N PRO A 628 49.16 -10.56 21.14
CA PRO A 628 48.74 -11.96 21.02
C PRO A 628 49.44 -12.63 19.83
N ARG A 629 50.17 -13.72 20.10
CA ARG A 629 50.87 -14.51 19.08
C ARG A 629 50.78 -16.00 19.40
N PRO A 630 50.46 -16.87 18.42
CA PRO A 630 50.40 -18.30 18.66
C PRO A 630 51.78 -18.85 19.03
N GLY A 631 51.82 -19.80 19.96
CA GLY A 631 53.04 -20.52 20.30
C GLY A 631 53.39 -21.61 19.28
N ALA A 632 54.61 -22.14 19.40
CA ALA A 632 55.12 -23.21 18.53
C ALA A 632 54.47 -24.57 18.81
N ALA A 633 54.09 -24.84 20.06
CA ALA A 633 53.38 -26.05 20.43
C ALA A 633 51.89 -25.87 20.15
N ARG A 634 51.40 -26.45 19.06
CA ARG A 634 49.99 -26.39 18.65
C ARG A 634 49.38 -27.77 18.76
N LEU A 635 48.33 -27.90 19.56
CA LEU A 635 47.55 -29.12 19.70
C LEU A 635 46.37 -29.05 18.74
N ILE A 636 46.22 -30.06 17.90
CA ILE A 636 44.99 -30.32 17.14
C ILE A 636 44.12 -31.18 18.04
N ILE A 637 42.91 -30.72 18.31
CA ILE A 637 41.91 -31.40 19.14
C ILE A 637 40.72 -31.71 18.23
N GLU A 638 40.62 -32.98 17.82
CA GLU A 638 39.53 -33.51 16.99
C GLU A 638 38.46 -34.10 17.91
N VAL A 639 37.22 -33.60 17.82
CA VAL A 639 36.04 -34.09 18.54
C VAL A 639 35.17 -34.82 17.52
N PRO A 640 35.11 -36.18 17.54
CA PRO A 640 34.27 -36.92 16.61
C PRO A 640 32.79 -36.52 16.76
N GLU A 641 32.06 -36.46 15.65
CA GLU A 641 30.65 -36.01 15.64
C GLU A 641 29.76 -36.82 16.59
N ASP A 642 30.04 -38.12 16.73
CA ASP A 642 29.24 -39.07 17.50
C ASP A 642 29.76 -39.30 18.93
N ALA A 643 30.89 -38.68 19.32
CA ALA A 643 31.57 -38.94 20.60
C ALA A 643 31.60 -37.69 21.48
N SER A 644 30.47 -37.36 22.11
CA SER A 644 30.38 -36.22 23.04
C SER A 644 31.44 -36.34 24.14
N ALA A 645 32.07 -35.22 24.53
CA ALA A 645 33.13 -35.19 25.56
C ALA A 645 34.38 -36.07 25.34
N SER A 646 34.51 -36.78 24.21
CA SER A 646 35.73 -37.48 23.80
C SER A 646 36.49 -36.68 22.74
N ALA A 647 37.81 -36.84 22.70
CA ALA A 647 38.62 -36.18 21.68
C ALA A 647 39.93 -36.89 21.42
N ILE A 648 40.46 -36.64 20.23
CA ILE A 648 41.79 -37.05 19.80
C ILE A 648 42.66 -35.79 19.83
N VAL A 649 43.75 -35.83 20.58
CA VAL A 649 44.69 -34.72 20.71
C VAL A 649 46.04 -35.12 20.13
N ARG A 650 46.54 -34.31 19.21
CA ARG A 650 47.82 -34.51 18.53
C ARG A 650 48.57 -33.19 18.40
N LEU A 651 49.89 -33.23 18.22
CA LEU A 651 50.64 -32.03 17.84
C LEU A 651 50.53 -31.77 16.33
N ASP A 652 50.35 -30.50 15.97
CA ASP A 652 50.38 -30.03 14.58
C ASP A 652 51.80 -30.17 14.01
N ARG A 653 52.01 -31.22 13.23
CA ARG A 653 53.29 -31.54 12.60
C ARG A 653 53.66 -30.59 11.48
N PHE A 654 52.68 -29.98 10.82
CA PHE A 654 52.93 -29.13 9.65
C PHE A 654 53.62 -27.84 10.07
N GLN A 655 53.09 -27.18 11.10
CA GLN A 655 53.64 -25.91 11.58
C GLN A 655 55.03 -26.07 12.21
N LEU A 656 55.29 -27.19 12.88
CA LEU A 656 56.62 -27.47 13.45
C LEU A 656 57.72 -27.58 12.39
N LYS A 657 57.40 -28.04 11.17
CA LYS A 657 58.37 -28.13 10.05
C LYS A 657 58.81 -26.77 9.52
N LEU A 658 58.05 -25.71 9.78
CA LEU A 658 58.35 -24.35 9.31
C LEU A 658 59.30 -23.59 10.24
N LEU A 659 59.65 -24.17 11.38
CA LEU A 659 60.49 -23.57 12.41
C LEU A 659 61.91 -24.15 12.35
N ASN A 660 62.90 -23.35 12.80
CA ASN A 660 64.29 -23.81 12.87
C ASN A 660 64.43 -24.96 13.89
N SER A 661 64.85 -26.14 13.43
CA SER A 661 64.95 -27.35 14.24
C SER A 661 65.97 -27.23 15.36
N ASP A 662 67.06 -26.50 15.15
CA ASP A 662 68.16 -26.42 16.13
C ASP A 662 67.75 -25.56 17.34
N ASP A 663 67.10 -24.42 17.07
CA ASP A 663 66.56 -23.54 18.11
C ASP A 663 65.44 -24.23 18.90
N LEU A 664 64.56 -24.97 18.19
CA LEU A 664 63.51 -25.74 18.83
C LEU A 664 64.06 -26.87 19.70
N ALA A 665 65.10 -27.59 19.27
CA ALA A 665 65.70 -28.65 20.07
C ALA A 665 66.26 -28.13 21.39
N LEU A 666 66.87 -26.93 21.40
CA LEU A 666 67.37 -26.27 22.61
C LEU A 666 66.23 -25.84 23.55
N ALA A 667 65.09 -25.44 22.99
CA ALA A 667 63.94 -24.97 23.76
C ALA A 667 62.97 -26.08 24.18
N TRP A 668 62.92 -27.17 23.42
CA TRP A 668 61.98 -28.29 23.55
C TRP A 668 62.70 -29.64 23.36
N PRO A 669 63.45 -30.11 24.37
CA PRO A 669 64.26 -31.32 24.23
C PRO A 669 63.48 -32.60 23.91
N THR A 670 62.20 -32.68 24.32
CA THR A 670 61.33 -33.85 24.09
C THR A 670 60.50 -33.75 22.80
N MET A 671 60.73 -32.74 21.95
CA MET A 671 59.87 -32.47 20.78
C MET A 671 59.68 -33.71 19.89
N ARG A 672 60.75 -34.47 19.63
CA ARG A 672 60.69 -35.66 18.76
C ARG A 672 59.76 -36.74 19.33
N GLU A 673 59.81 -36.97 20.63
CA GLU A 673 58.92 -37.91 21.32
C GLU A 673 57.50 -37.37 21.33
N ASP A 674 57.32 -36.12 21.77
CA ASP A 674 56.00 -35.48 21.91
C ASP A 674 55.23 -35.45 20.58
N VAL A 675 55.90 -35.20 19.45
CA VAL A 675 55.30 -35.21 18.10
C VAL A 675 54.81 -36.60 17.68
N GLY A 676 55.42 -37.66 18.21
CA GLY A 676 55.00 -39.04 18.00
C GLY A 676 53.75 -39.42 18.79
N ARG A 677 53.47 -38.71 19.90
CA ARG A 677 52.39 -39.04 20.82
C ARG A 677 51.01 -38.68 20.28
N CYS A 678 50.03 -39.49 20.67
CA CYS A 678 48.60 -39.22 20.53
C CYS A 678 47.96 -39.33 21.91
N TRP A 679 47.07 -38.40 22.27
CA TRP A 679 46.29 -38.49 23.51
C TRP A 679 44.82 -38.62 23.18
N LEU A 680 44.19 -39.66 23.71
CA LEU A 680 42.77 -39.92 23.58
C LEU A 680 42.11 -39.47 24.87
N LEU A 681 41.33 -38.41 24.79
CA LEU A 681 40.45 -38.00 25.87
C LEU A 681 39.24 -38.92 25.77
N VAL A 682 39.22 -40.00 26.55
CA VAL A 682 38.14 -41.00 26.50
C VAL A 682 37.10 -40.73 27.56
N ARG A 683 35.85 -40.53 27.13
CA ARG A 683 34.64 -40.53 27.95
C ARG A 683 33.56 -41.34 27.25
N ASP A 684 33.00 -40.77 26.20
CA ASP A 684 32.05 -41.45 25.34
C ASP A 684 32.82 -42.24 24.27
N GLY A 685 32.18 -43.24 23.66
CA GLY A 685 32.84 -44.16 22.72
C GLY A 685 33.63 -43.43 21.64
N LEU A 686 34.95 -43.60 21.63
CA LEU A 686 35.85 -43.04 20.63
C LEU A 686 36.15 -44.11 19.57
N PRO A 687 35.88 -43.86 18.29
CA PRO A 687 36.17 -44.82 17.23
C PRO A 687 37.67 -45.00 17.03
N VAL A 688 38.06 -46.26 16.88
CA VAL A 688 39.41 -46.73 16.63
C VAL A 688 39.34 -47.81 15.56
N HIS A 689 40.13 -47.68 14.50
CA HIS A 689 40.07 -48.56 13.33
C HIS A 689 41.47 -49.00 12.88
N ALA A 690 41.54 -50.13 12.17
CA ALA A 690 42.78 -50.60 11.56
C ALA A 690 43.01 -49.91 10.21
N ALA A 691 44.05 -49.08 10.13
CA ALA A 691 44.59 -48.59 8.88
C ALA A 691 45.69 -49.54 8.36
N ALA A 692 46.18 -49.30 7.15
CA ALA A 692 47.14 -50.16 6.45
C ALA A 692 48.38 -50.55 7.28
N ASP A 693 48.94 -49.64 8.08
CA ASP A 693 50.18 -49.83 8.82
C ASP A 693 50.05 -49.79 10.35
N ARG A 694 48.91 -49.32 10.89
CA ARG A 694 48.72 -49.08 12.33
C ARG A 694 47.25 -48.97 12.68
N ILE A 695 46.96 -48.95 13.98
CA ILE A 695 45.64 -48.59 14.48
C ILE A 695 45.55 -47.06 14.62
N VAL A 696 44.45 -46.49 14.12
CA VAL A 696 44.24 -45.05 14.09
C VAL A 696 42.95 -44.72 14.86
N PRO A 697 42.99 -43.74 15.77
CA PRO A 697 41.79 -43.18 16.37
C PRO A 697 41.16 -42.19 15.39
N GLY A 698 39.83 -42.23 15.28
CA GLY A 698 39.07 -41.41 14.35
C GLY A 698 38.03 -42.21 13.58
N ARG A 699 37.35 -41.56 12.64
CA ARG A 699 36.35 -42.21 11.79
C ARG A 699 37.05 -43.13 10.78
N PRO A 700 36.61 -44.38 10.60
CA PRO A 700 37.19 -45.28 9.62
C PRO A 700 37.06 -44.74 8.20
N ALA A 701 38.06 -45.03 7.36
CA ALA A 701 38.01 -44.74 5.94
C ALA A 701 37.44 -45.96 5.18
N GLY A 702 36.12 -46.01 4.98
CA GLY A 702 35.47 -47.10 4.27
C GLY A 702 35.16 -48.30 5.16
N ASP A 703 35.49 -49.52 4.71
CA ASP A 703 35.17 -50.81 5.35
C ASP A 703 36.32 -51.36 6.21
N GLU A 704 37.05 -50.45 6.86
CA GLU A 704 38.13 -50.80 7.77
C GLU A 704 37.57 -51.32 9.11
N PRO A 705 38.09 -52.44 9.65
CA PRO A 705 37.58 -52.98 10.90
C PRO A 705 37.90 -52.02 12.06
N GLY A 706 36.92 -51.79 12.91
CA GLY A 706 37.06 -50.87 14.03
C GLY A 706 36.06 -51.09 15.15
N LEU A 707 36.35 -50.46 16.28
CA LEU A 707 35.53 -50.48 17.49
C LEU A 707 35.48 -49.08 18.13
N LEU A 708 34.52 -48.88 19.02
CA LEU A 708 34.46 -47.76 19.94
C LEU A 708 35.18 -48.14 21.23
N ILE A 709 36.11 -47.32 21.70
CA ILE A 709 36.67 -47.38 23.06
C ILE A 709 36.07 -46.26 23.89
N GLY A 710 35.37 -46.57 24.96
CA GLY A 710 34.85 -45.57 25.90
C GLY A 710 35.26 -45.85 27.33
N HIS A 711 34.87 -44.95 28.24
CA HIS A 711 35.17 -45.08 29.66
C HIS A 711 34.01 -44.59 30.53
N ASP A 712 33.44 -45.51 31.33
CA ASP A 712 32.31 -45.27 32.23
C ASP A 712 32.47 -46.18 33.45
N ASP A 713 33.05 -45.65 34.52
CA ASP A 713 33.56 -46.42 35.68
C ASP A 713 34.53 -47.58 35.30
N GLY A 714 35.20 -47.41 34.17
CA GLY A 714 36.14 -48.34 33.58
C GLY A 714 36.09 -48.35 32.05
N TYR A 715 37.16 -48.82 31.41
CA TYR A 715 37.23 -48.93 29.96
C TYR A 715 36.26 -49.99 29.44
N TRP A 716 35.69 -49.72 28.26
CA TRP A 716 34.88 -50.66 27.52
C TRP A 716 35.18 -50.55 26.02
N ALA A 717 35.00 -51.64 25.29
CA ALA A 717 34.98 -51.67 23.84
C ALA A 717 33.56 -52.01 23.36
N ALA A 718 33.14 -51.44 22.24
CA ALA A 718 31.93 -51.85 21.53
C ALA A 718 32.18 -51.83 20.02
N PRO A 719 31.44 -52.59 19.21
CA PRO A 719 31.48 -52.45 17.75
C PRO A 719 31.20 -50.99 17.31
N ILE A 720 31.81 -50.51 16.19
CA ILE A 720 31.51 -49.17 15.63
C ILE A 720 30.07 -49.11 15.16
N ASP A 721 29.67 -50.12 14.38
CA ASP A 721 28.30 -50.33 13.98
C ASP A 721 27.68 -51.35 14.93
N ASP A 722 26.35 -51.34 15.07
CA ASP A 722 25.68 -52.36 15.89
C ASP A 722 25.94 -53.80 15.38
N THR A 723 26.46 -53.97 14.17
CA THR A 723 26.87 -55.24 13.56
C THR A 723 28.23 -55.74 14.10
N PRO A 724 28.31 -56.98 14.62
CA PRO A 724 29.60 -57.61 14.90
C PRO A 724 30.44 -57.74 13.63
N ASP A 725 31.69 -57.27 13.67
CA ASP A 725 32.68 -57.52 12.63
C ASP A 725 33.59 -58.67 13.11
N GLU A 726 33.64 -59.77 12.36
CA GLU A 726 34.45 -60.95 12.71
C GLU A 726 35.95 -60.66 12.80
N ARG A 727 36.39 -59.54 12.21
CA ARG A 727 37.78 -59.05 12.27
C ARG A 727 38.07 -58.30 13.57
N VAL A 728 37.06 -58.00 14.39
CA VAL A 728 37.17 -57.23 15.62
C VAL A 728 37.00 -58.15 16.82
N CYS A 729 38.10 -58.45 17.53
CA CYS A 729 38.10 -59.43 18.62
C CYS A 729 38.72 -58.90 19.91
N LEU A 730 38.25 -59.43 21.05
CA LEU A 730 38.84 -59.30 22.39
C LEU A 730 39.33 -60.67 22.86
N ASP A 731 40.64 -60.82 23.07
CA ASP A 731 41.30 -62.10 23.39
C ASP A 731 40.92 -63.25 22.42
N GLY A 732 40.69 -62.91 21.14
CA GLY A 732 40.31 -63.84 20.09
C GLY A 732 38.80 -64.08 19.95
N GLU A 733 37.98 -63.55 20.85
CA GLU A 733 36.52 -63.63 20.77
C GLU A 733 35.94 -62.41 20.05
N VAL A 734 35.05 -62.63 19.08
CA VAL A 734 34.45 -61.55 18.28
C VAL A 734 33.69 -60.58 19.18
N LEU A 735 33.93 -59.28 19.03
CA LEU A 735 33.23 -58.25 19.78
C LEU A 735 31.84 -58.04 19.20
N ALA A 736 30.81 -58.36 19.98
CA ALA A 736 29.42 -58.34 19.51
C ALA A 736 28.52 -57.34 20.24
N GLY A 737 29.08 -56.61 21.18
CA GLY A 737 28.37 -55.62 21.98
C GLY A 737 29.33 -54.89 22.89
N ARG A 738 28.79 -54.00 23.74
CA ARG A 738 29.60 -53.27 24.72
C ARG A 738 30.14 -54.24 25.77
N THR A 739 31.46 -54.33 25.85
CA THR A 739 32.20 -55.25 26.73
C THR A 739 33.26 -54.47 27.52
N PRO A 740 33.28 -54.57 28.86
CA PRO A 740 34.34 -54.00 29.69
C PRO A 740 35.71 -54.56 29.30
N LEU A 741 36.73 -53.69 29.27
CA LEU A 741 38.11 -54.07 28.99
C LEU A 741 38.86 -54.25 30.30
N ALA A 742 39.25 -55.48 30.61
CA ALA A 742 40.18 -55.75 31.70
C ALA A 742 41.62 -55.39 31.29
N GLU A 743 42.50 -55.20 32.28
CA GLU A 743 43.91 -54.90 32.03
C GLU A 743 44.57 -56.06 31.27
N GLY A 744 45.30 -55.73 30.19
CA GLY A 744 46.02 -56.71 29.38
C GLY A 744 45.18 -57.48 28.36
N VAL A 745 43.86 -57.24 28.26
CA VAL A 745 43.03 -57.80 27.19
C VAL A 745 43.60 -57.40 25.82
N MET A 746 43.84 -58.40 24.97
CA MET A 746 44.29 -58.22 23.60
C MET A 746 43.13 -57.82 22.71
N ILE A 747 43.20 -56.62 22.16
CA ILE A 747 42.25 -56.10 21.20
C ILE A 747 42.83 -56.30 19.79
N GLN A 748 42.10 -57.01 18.94
CA GLN A 748 42.49 -57.30 17.56
C GLN A 748 41.53 -56.61 16.59
N LEU A 749 42.09 -55.89 15.61
CA LEU A 749 41.38 -55.22 14.52
C LEU A 749 41.97 -55.68 13.18
N GLY A 750 41.36 -56.68 12.55
CA GLY A 750 41.94 -57.39 11.40
C GLY A 750 43.25 -58.08 11.80
N ASP A 751 44.34 -57.75 11.13
CA ASP A 751 45.68 -58.28 11.44
C ASP A 751 46.42 -57.47 12.53
N ARG A 752 45.81 -56.39 13.03
CA ARG A 752 46.41 -55.45 13.97
C ARG A 752 46.07 -55.81 15.41
N ARG A 753 47.01 -55.57 16.33
CA ARG A 753 46.88 -55.95 17.74
C ARG A 753 47.31 -54.84 18.67
N MET A 754 46.53 -54.62 19.72
CA MET A 754 46.81 -53.63 20.77
C MET A 754 46.34 -54.12 22.13
N GLN A 755 46.91 -53.57 23.20
CA GLN A 755 46.39 -53.72 24.55
C GLN A 755 46.35 -52.36 25.23
N LEU A 756 45.51 -52.25 26.26
CA LEU A 756 45.56 -51.15 27.21
C LEU A 756 46.32 -51.63 28.45
N GLN A 757 47.29 -50.83 28.89
CA GLN A 757 48.05 -51.08 30.10
C GLN A 757 47.80 -49.92 31.07
N GLY A 758 47.50 -50.24 32.33
CA GLY A 758 47.25 -49.23 33.35
C GLY A 758 48.55 -48.49 33.67
N ASP A 759 48.46 -47.18 33.88
CA ASP A 759 49.57 -46.48 34.52
C ASP A 759 49.58 -46.89 36.01
N ALA A 760 50.69 -47.47 36.47
CA ALA A 760 50.88 -47.76 37.89
C ALA A 760 50.84 -46.43 38.66
N VAL A 761 49.75 -46.20 39.39
CA VAL A 761 49.51 -45.00 40.19
C VAL A 761 50.49 -44.92 41.36
#